data_AF-A0A962DNC4-F1
#
_entry.id   AF-A0A962DNC4-F1
#
_cell.length_a   1.000
_cell.length_b   1.000
_cell.length_c   1.000
_cell.angle_alpha   90.00
_cell.angle_beta   90.00
_cell.angle_gamma   90.00
#
_symmetry.space_group_name_H-M   'P 1'
#
loop_
_entity.id
_entity.type
_entity.pdbx_description
1 polymer ?
#
loop_
_entity_poly.entity_id
_entity_poly.type
_entity_poly.pdbx_seq_one_letter_code
_entity_poly.pdbx_strand_id
1 'polypeptide(L)'
;SSLMEPWDGPASIAFTDGRKIGAILDRNGLRPSRYYVTKDDMVVMASEAGVLEIPPENILRKGRLQPGRMFLVDTEEGRIVEDEEIKRQVVNERPYRQWLDEHLVHLNDLPAAPEVPVPDHDTLLQRQIAFGYTFEDQRIIMTPMARDGVEAIGSMGNDTPLAVLSAKPRLLFDYFKQLFAQVTNPPIDCIREELITASEVWLGSEGNLLEPQPADCRRLELNAPVLTNEEFAKVRRLDLPGLRVGVLSSLFRVARGGKGLSGAVEELWANAQRLIETENINVLILSDRGVNRDYAAIPSLLAVSSLHHYLVREGLRTRVSLVIETGEAREVHHFSLLIGYGASAINPYLAFETLDGMIRDGLLANIDHKTACKNFAKAATKGIVKVMSKMGVSAVQSYHGAQLFEAVGLRQDIIDQHFTWTASRIGGIGINVVAREALQRHQAAFPERQIAGQALPSGGQYQWRADGEQHLFSPESIHRLQKAVRTGNFAIYKSYARLIDDQSTRLSTLRGLLEFKPGKAIPLSAVEPAENIMRRFKTGAMSYGSISKEAHETLAIAMNRIGGMSNTGEGGEDPERFTPMANGDSKSSAIKQVASGRFGVTSNYLVNARELQIKMEQCAKPGEGGQLPGSNIYPWVAKTRNKKKKKNPY
;
A
#
# COMPACT_ATOMS: atom_id res chain seq x y z
N SER A 1 -2.98 -21.57 2.72
CA SER A 1 -2.43 -22.72 3.46
C SER A 1 -2.83 -22.52 4.91
N SER A 2 -3.39 -23.53 5.58
CA SER A 2 -3.94 -23.36 6.95
C SER A 2 -2.87 -23.28 8.05
N LEU A 3 -1.60 -23.59 7.75
CA LEU A 3 -0.55 -23.76 8.76
C LEU A 3 0.67 -22.84 8.58
N MET A 4 1.18 -22.71 7.36
CA MET A 4 2.39 -21.94 7.06
C MET A 4 2.10 -20.95 5.94
N GLU A 5 2.42 -19.68 6.18
CA GLU A 5 2.41 -18.64 5.18
C GLU A 5 3.51 -18.83 4.13
N PRO A 6 3.28 -18.44 2.88
CA PRO A 6 4.33 -18.47 1.86
C PRO A 6 5.51 -17.55 2.22
N TRP A 7 6.73 -18.04 2.02
CA TRP A 7 7.94 -17.22 2.08
C TRP A 7 8.19 -16.65 0.68
N ASP A 8 7.54 -15.52 0.39
CA ASP A 8 7.54 -14.89 -0.93
C ASP A 8 8.85 -14.15 -1.24
N GLY A 9 9.14 -14.01 -2.53
CA GLY A 9 10.28 -13.28 -3.07
C GLY A 9 10.97 -14.04 -4.22
N PRO A 10 11.78 -13.36 -5.06
CA PRO A 10 12.53 -14.05 -6.12
C PRO A 10 13.49 -15.09 -5.56
N ALA A 11 13.29 -16.36 -5.89
CA ALA A 11 14.11 -17.45 -5.37
C ALA A 11 14.36 -18.54 -6.41
N SER A 12 15.61 -19.00 -6.46
CA SER A 12 15.98 -20.28 -7.06
C SER A 12 16.84 -20.99 -6.03
N ILE A 13 16.29 -22.04 -5.43
CA ILE A 13 16.89 -22.73 -4.30
C ILE A 13 17.32 -24.10 -4.80
N ALA A 14 18.60 -24.39 -4.68
CA ALA A 14 19.14 -25.75 -4.78
C ALA A 14 19.34 -26.29 -3.36
N PHE A 15 18.96 -27.54 -3.13
CA PHE A 15 18.99 -28.17 -1.81
C PHE A 15 19.38 -29.64 -1.92
N THR A 16 19.88 -30.21 -0.82
CA THR A 16 20.20 -31.64 -0.73
C THR A 16 20.11 -32.10 0.71
N ASP A 17 19.70 -33.35 0.91
CA ASP A 17 19.77 -34.08 2.18
C ASP A 17 20.98 -35.04 2.24
N GLY A 18 21.87 -34.97 1.25
CA GLY A 18 23.02 -35.86 1.07
C GLY A 18 22.74 -37.11 0.22
N ARG A 19 21.48 -37.41 -0.10
CA ARG A 19 21.08 -38.55 -0.96
C ARG A 19 20.30 -38.10 -2.19
N LYS A 20 19.45 -37.10 -1.99
CA LYS A 20 18.64 -36.44 -3.02
C LYS A 20 19.17 -35.04 -3.23
N ILE A 21 19.20 -34.63 -4.48
CA ILE A 21 19.57 -33.27 -4.87
C ILE A 21 18.37 -32.68 -5.59
N GLY A 22 17.89 -31.54 -5.12
CA GLY A 22 16.71 -30.90 -5.68
C GLY A 22 16.91 -29.42 -5.94
N ALA A 23 16.02 -28.88 -6.75
CA ALA A 23 15.87 -27.46 -6.93
C ALA A 23 14.42 -27.07 -7.11
N ILE A 24 14.07 -25.89 -6.60
CA ILE A 24 12.75 -25.29 -6.72
C ILE A 24 12.88 -23.79 -7.02
N LEU A 25 11.91 -23.26 -7.75
CA LEU A 25 11.74 -21.82 -7.95
C LEU A 25 10.69 -21.27 -7.02
N ASP A 26 10.75 -19.97 -6.78
CA ASP A 26 9.61 -19.25 -6.21
C ASP A 26 8.34 -19.44 -7.07
N ARG A 27 7.20 -19.15 -6.46
CA ARG A 27 5.87 -19.36 -7.06
C ARG A 27 5.65 -18.61 -8.38
N ASN A 28 6.43 -17.56 -8.65
CA ASN A 28 6.33 -16.71 -9.83
C ASN A 28 7.46 -16.99 -10.84
N GLY A 29 8.47 -17.79 -10.46
CA GLY A 29 9.64 -18.11 -11.27
C GLY A 29 10.45 -16.88 -11.65
N LEU A 30 10.69 -15.99 -10.68
CA LEU A 30 11.37 -14.71 -10.90
C LEU A 30 12.89 -14.84 -11.08
N ARG A 31 13.44 -16.04 -10.85
CA ARG A 31 14.85 -16.37 -11.08
C ARG A 31 15.00 -17.42 -12.18
N PRO A 32 16.01 -17.29 -13.06
CA PRO A 32 16.27 -18.29 -14.09
C PRO A 32 16.95 -19.51 -13.47
N SER A 33 16.53 -20.71 -13.91
CA SER A 33 17.21 -21.96 -13.62
C SER A 33 17.05 -22.91 -14.81
N ARG A 34 18.19 -23.36 -15.35
CA ARG A 34 18.34 -24.18 -16.55
C ARG A 34 19.07 -25.46 -16.20
N TYR A 35 18.70 -26.56 -16.84
CA TYR A 35 19.40 -27.83 -16.64
C TYR A 35 19.65 -28.58 -17.95
N TYR A 36 20.73 -29.37 -17.93
CA TYR A 36 21.16 -30.30 -18.96
C TYR A 36 21.22 -31.69 -18.35
N VAL A 37 20.79 -32.69 -19.12
CA VAL A 37 21.05 -34.09 -18.85
C VAL A 37 21.86 -34.60 -20.03
N THR A 38 23.02 -35.18 -19.75
CA THR A 38 23.90 -35.77 -20.77
C THR A 38 23.59 -37.25 -20.98
N LYS A 39 24.19 -37.88 -22.01
CA LYS A 39 24.01 -39.31 -22.28
C LYS A 39 24.83 -40.20 -21.35
N ASP A 40 25.80 -39.63 -20.64
CA ASP A 40 26.60 -40.25 -19.56
C ASP A 40 26.02 -39.94 -18.16
N ASP A 41 24.70 -39.70 -18.08
CA ASP A 41 23.93 -39.51 -16.84
C ASP A 41 24.38 -38.35 -15.93
N MET A 42 25.11 -37.38 -16.48
CA MET A 42 25.45 -36.16 -15.76
C MET A 42 24.30 -35.15 -15.84
N VAL A 43 23.90 -34.64 -14.68
CA VAL A 43 22.93 -33.55 -14.56
C VAL A 43 23.66 -32.26 -14.19
N VAL A 44 23.55 -31.25 -15.03
CA VAL A 44 24.12 -29.92 -14.79
C VAL A 44 22.99 -28.92 -14.65
N MET A 45 22.92 -28.22 -13.52
CA MET A 45 21.96 -27.13 -13.31
C MET A 45 22.69 -25.82 -13.00
N ALA A 46 22.26 -24.73 -13.63
CA ALA A 46 22.79 -23.41 -13.39
C ALA A 46 21.75 -22.33 -13.68
N SER A 47 22.01 -21.10 -13.23
CA SER A 47 21.15 -19.95 -13.52
C SER A 47 21.09 -19.61 -15.01
N GLU A 48 22.14 -19.92 -15.77
CA GLU A 48 22.24 -19.66 -17.19
C GLU A 48 22.56 -20.93 -18.01
N ALA A 49 22.21 -20.86 -19.28
CA ALA A 49 22.58 -21.89 -20.26
C ALA A 49 23.99 -21.61 -20.79
N GLY A 50 24.82 -22.66 -20.95
CA GLY A 50 26.17 -22.54 -21.53
C GLY A 50 27.28 -22.24 -20.53
N VAL A 51 27.07 -22.48 -19.23
CA VAL A 51 28.10 -22.32 -18.19
C VAL A 51 29.23 -23.34 -18.29
N LEU A 52 28.96 -24.51 -18.88
CA LEU A 52 29.93 -25.56 -19.13
C LEU A 52 29.90 -25.91 -20.62
N GLU A 53 31.08 -26.19 -21.18
CA GLU A 53 31.23 -26.68 -22.54
C GLU A 53 30.88 -28.17 -22.58
N ILE A 54 29.68 -28.48 -23.09
CA ILE A 54 29.20 -29.86 -23.29
C ILE A 54 28.96 -30.04 -24.79
N PRO A 55 29.60 -31.04 -25.45
CA PRO A 55 29.38 -31.33 -26.86
C PRO A 55 27.89 -31.56 -27.14
N PRO A 56 27.28 -30.90 -28.15
CA PRO A 56 25.85 -31.02 -28.45
C PRO A 56 25.37 -32.47 -28.63
N GLU A 57 26.22 -33.32 -29.20
CA GLU A 57 25.99 -34.74 -29.40
C GLU A 57 25.89 -35.55 -28.11
N ASN A 58 26.46 -35.07 -27.00
CA ASN A 58 26.36 -35.72 -25.69
C ASN A 58 25.13 -35.26 -24.89
N ILE A 59 24.33 -34.33 -25.40
CA ILE A 59 23.18 -33.80 -24.67
C ILE A 59 21.96 -34.68 -24.93
N LEU A 60 21.43 -35.30 -23.87
CA LEU A 60 20.19 -36.07 -23.91
C LEU A 60 18.96 -35.17 -23.81
N ARG A 61 18.95 -34.23 -22.85
CA ARG A 61 17.81 -33.32 -22.59
C ARG A 61 18.29 -31.94 -22.16
N LYS A 62 17.58 -30.90 -22.62
CA LYS A 62 17.70 -29.52 -22.13
C LYS A 62 16.37 -29.07 -21.54
N GLY A 63 16.40 -28.46 -20.37
CA GLY A 63 15.20 -28.02 -19.68
C GLY A 63 15.40 -26.73 -18.89
N ARG A 64 14.30 -26.30 -18.27
CA ARG A 64 14.26 -25.19 -17.31
C ARG A 64 13.29 -25.53 -16.20
N LEU A 65 13.56 -25.04 -15.00
CA LEU A 65 12.56 -25.10 -13.93
C LEU A 65 11.40 -24.16 -14.27
N GLN A 66 10.21 -24.56 -13.84
CA GLN A 66 8.97 -23.81 -14.04
C GLN A 66 8.42 -23.42 -12.66
N PRO A 67 7.70 -22.29 -12.55
CA PRO A 67 7.08 -21.90 -11.29
C PRO A 67 6.21 -23.03 -10.72
N GLY A 68 6.37 -23.32 -9.44
CA GLY A 68 5.60 -24.35 -8.73
C GLY A 68 5.94 -25.80 -9.07
N ARG A 69 6.98 -26.08 -9.89
CA ARG A 69 7.48 -27.44 -10.14
C ARG A 69 8.82 -27.68 -9.44
N MET A 70 8.96 -28.86 -8.86
CA MET A 70 10.21 -29.33 -8.27
C MET A 70 11.01 -30.14 -9.28
N PHE A 71 12.32 -29.95 -9.26
CA PHE A 71 13.29 -30.83 -9.92
C PHE A 71 14.02 -31.61 -8.83
N LEU A 72 14.02 -32.95 -8.90
CA LEU A 72 14.66 -33.80 -7.90
C LEU A 72 15.41 -34.93 -8.58
N VAL A 73 16.65 -35.13 -8.17
CA VAL A 73 17.51 -36.25 -8.57
C VAL A 73 17.71 -37.13 -7.35
N ASP A 74 17.35 -38.40 -7.48
CA ASP A 74 17.62 -39.41 -6.47
C ASP A 74 18.87 -40.19 -6.88
N THR A 75 19.93 -40.07 -6.08
CA THR A 75 21.21 -40.73 -6.36
C THR A 75 21.23 -42.20 -5.93
N GLU A 76 20.32 -42.62 -5.04
CA GLU A 76 20.16 -44.02 -4.65
C GLU A 76 19.39 -44.80 -5.72
N GLU A 77 18.35 -44.19 -6.30
CA GLU A 77 17.58 -44.79 -7.41
C GLU A 77 18.19 -44.53 -8.80
N GLY A 78 19.14 -43.60 -8.91
CA GLY A 78 19.83 -43.27 -10.16
C GLY A 78 18.93 -42.61 -11.21
N ARG A 79 17.91 -41.83 -10.78
CA ARG A 79 16.94 -41.21 -11.70
C ARG A 79 16.51 -39.81 -11.28
N ILE A 80 15.95 -39.09 -12.24
CA ILE A 80 15.23 -37.84 -11.98
C ILE A 80 13.79 -38.21 -11.62
N VAL A 81 13.33 -37.76 -10.46
CA VAL A 81 11.96 -37.97 -9.98
C VAL A 81 11.08 -36.84 -10.52
N GLU A 82 9.97 -37.20 -11.16
CA GLU A 82 9.06 -36.22 -11.75
C GLU A 82 8.22 -35.51 -10.67
N ASP A 83 7.89 -34.24 -10.90
CA ASP A 83 7.19 -33.37 -9.94
C ASP A 83 5.87 -33.94 -9.41
N GLU A 84 5.08 -34.60 -10.28
CA GLU A 84 3.81 -35.22 -9.89
C GLU A 84 4.00 -36.40 -8.94
N GLU A 85 5.09 -37.16 -9.09
CA GLU A 85 5.40 -38.29 -8.22
C GLU A 85 5.75 -37.81 -6.82
N ILE A 86 6.61 -36.78 -6.72
CA ILE A 86 6.99 -36.13 -5.46
C ILE A 86 5.74 -35.63 -4.73
N LYS A 87 4.89 -34.86 -5.42
CA LYS A 87 3.67 -34.30 -4.84
C LYS A 87 2.68 -35.37 -4.44
N ARG A 88 2.52 -36.43 -5.25
CA ARG A 88 1.62 -37.54 -4.95
C ARG A 88 2.06 -38.31 -3.71
N GLN A 89 3.37 -38.50 -3.51
CA GLN A 89 3.88 -39.09 -2.28
C GLN A 89 3.48 -38.24 -1.07
N VAL A 90 3.80 -36.94 -1.08
CA VAL A 90 3.52 -36.02 0.03
C VAL A 90 2.02 -35.93 0.33
N VAL A 91 1.17 -35.77 -0.69
CA VAL A 91 -0.30 -35.66 -0.52
C VAL A 91 -0.91 -36.92 0.08
N ASN A 92 -0.29 -38.09 -0.10
CA ASN A 92 -0.80 -39.36 0.42
C ASN A 92 -0.20 -39.77 1.77
N GLU A 93 0.71 -38.99 2.37
CA GLU A 93 1.29 -39.29 3.68
C GLU A 93 0.25 -39.28 4.80
N ARG A 94 -0.75 -38.40 4.68
CA ARG A 94 -1.84 -38.22 5.65
C ARG A 94 -3.14 -37.95 4.88
N PRO A 95 -4.31 -38.23 5.46
CA PRO A 95 -5.60 -37.96 4.82
C PRO A 95 -5.97 -36.47 4.93
N TYR A 96 -5.15 -35.59 4.35
CA TYR A 96 -5.31 -34.13 4.45
C TYR A 96 -6.69 -33.64 4.01
N ARG A 97 -7.26 -34.26 2.95
CA ARG A 97 -8.61 -33.92 2.49
C ARG A 97 -9.67 -34.19 3.55
N GLN A 98 -9.60 -35.33 4.21
CA GLN A 98 -10.50 -35.69 5.29
C GLN A 98 -10.37 -34.70 6.46
N TRP A 99 -9.15 -34.32 6.83
CA TRP A 99 -8.93 -33.35 7.91
C TRP A 99 -9.55 -31.98 7.60
N LEU A 100 -9.42 -31.52 6.36
CA LEU A 100 -10.04 -30.27 5.92
C LEU A 100 -11.56 -30.38 5.93
N ASP A 101 -12.13 -31.44 5.36
CA ASP A 101 -13.59 -31.63 5.28
C ASP A 101 -14.24 -31.76 6.68
N GLU A 102 -13.53 -32.31 7.68
CA GLU A 102 -14.04 -32.50 9.04
C GLU A 102 -13.80 -31.32 10.00
N HIS A 103 -12.76 -30.51 9.78
CA HIS A 103 -12.34 -29.50 10.77
C HIS A 103 -12.31 -28.06 10.25
N LEU A 104 -12.13 -27.83 8.95
CA LEU A 104 -12.13 -26.48 8.41
C LEU A 104 -13.55 -25.92 8.45
N VAL A 105 -13.71 -24.72 8.99
CA VAL A 105 -15.01 -24.05 9.05
C VAL A 105 -15.03 -22.96 7.99
N HIS A 106 -15.99 -23.01 7.06
CA HIS A 106 -16.20 -21.92 6.12
C HIS A 106 -17.22 -20.92 6.66
N LEU A 107 -16.96 -19.62 6.49
CA LEU A 107 -17.86 -18.55 6.95
C LEU A 107 -19.28 -18.65 6.36
N ASN A 108 -19.40 -19.18 5.15
CA ASN A 108 -20.68 -19.34 4.46
C ASN A 108 -21.56 -20.42 5.10
N ASP A 109 -20.96 -21.41 5.75
CA ASP A 109 -21.66 -22.54 6.37
C ASP A 109 -22.16 -22.19 7.78
N LEU A 110 -21.65 -21.11 8.38
CA LEU A 110 -22.13 -20.62 9.66
C LEU A 110 -23.55 -20.04 9.55
N PRO A 111 -24.41 -20.29 10.56
CA PRO A 111 -25.78 -19.79 10.57
C PRO A 111 -25.81 -18.27 10.47
N ALA A 112 -26.86 -17.73 9.85
CA ALA A 112 -27.07 -16.30 9.81
C ALA A 112 -27.17 -15.73 11.24
N ALA A 113 -26.53 -14.59 11.48
CA ALA A 113 -26.69 -13.90 12.75
C ALA A 113 -28.14 -13.41 12.88
N PRO A 114 -28.85 -13.70 13.99
CA PRO A 114 -30.25 -13.32 14.15
C PRO A 114 -30.44 -11.80 14.29
N GLU A 115 -29.40 -11.08 14.72
CA GLU A 115 -29.38 -9.62 14.75
C GLU A 115 -28.04 -9.09 14.23
N VAL A 116 -28.13 -8.16 13.29
CA VAL A 116 -27.01 -7.34 12.81
C VAL A 116 -27.25 -5.92 13.34
N PRO A 117 -26.28 -5.27 13.98
CA PRO A 117 -26.45 -3.89 14.46
C PRO A 117 -26.90 -2.97 13.32
N VAL A 118 -28.04 -2.31 13.52
CA VAL A 118 -28.61 -1.35 12.57
C VAL A 118 -27.82 -0.03 12.68
N PRO A 119 -27.58 0.68 11.55
CA PRO A 119 -26.96 2.01 11.60
C PRO A 119 -27.72 2.96 12.52
N ASP A 120 -27.01 3.54 13.51
CA ASP A 120 -27.55 4.58 14.36
C ASP A 120 -27.28 5.96 13.75
N HIS A 121 -28.29 6.49 13.06
CA HIS A 121 -28.19 7.78 12.37
C HIS A 121 -28.16 8.98 13.32
N ASP A 122 -28.72 8.86 14.53
CA ASP A 122 -28.83 9.98 15.45
C ASP A 122 -27.45 10.38 16.01
N THR A 123 -26.55 9.41 16.14
CA THR A 123 -25.18 9.60 16.63
C THR A 123 -24.11 9.50 15.54
N LEU A 124 -24.50 9.27 14.28
CA LEU A 124 -23.57 9.01 13.17
C LEU A 124 -22.59 10.17 12.97
N LEU A 125 -23.08 11.41 12.95
CA LEU A 125 -22.25 12.59 12.72
C LEU A 125 -21.20 12.76 13.83
N GLN A 126 -21.58 12.61 15.10
CA GLN A 126 -20.66 12.73 16.23
C GLN A 126 -19.59 11.65 16.15
N ARG A 127 -19.96 10.41 15.82
CA ARG A 127 -19.01 9.31 15.64
C ARG A 127 -18.06 9.59 14.48
N GLN A 128 -18.57 10.03 13.33
CA GLN A 128 -17.75 10.42 12.18
C GLN A 128 -16.71 11.49 12.54
N ILE A 129 -17.11 12.54 13.26
CA ILE A 129 -16.19 13.60 13.70
C ILE A 129 -15.14 13.04 14.67
N ALA A 130 -15.54 12.19 15.63
CA ALA A 130 -14.62 11.60 16.61
C ALA A 130 -13.55 10.72 15.95
N PHE A 131 -13.92 9.96 14.91
CA PHE A 131 -13.03 9.14 14.11
C PHE A 131 -12.35 9.91 12.94
N GLY A 132 -12.58 11.22 12.85
CA GLY A 132 -11.89 12.12 11.93
C GLY A 132 -12.34 12.04 10.47
N TYR A 133 -13.57 11.61 10.19
CA TYR A 133 -14.14 11.63 8.85
C TYR A 133 -14.35 13.07 8.38
N THR A 134 -14.13 13.29 7.11
CA THR A 134 -14.40 14.56 6.44
C THR A 134 -15.39 14.38 5.29
N PHE A 135 -15.99 15.48 4.84
CA PHE A 135 -16.80 15.46 3.62
C PHE A 135 -15.95 15.11 2.38
N GLU A 136 -14.67 15.48 2.40
CA GLU A 136 -13.72 15.11 1.35
C GLU A 136 -13.52 13.58 1.29
N ASP A 137 -13.41 12.90 2.44
CA ASP A 137 -13.27 11.45 2.51
C ASP A 137 -14.49 10.75 1.89
N GLN A 138 -15.70 11.20 2.24
CA GLN A 138 -16.93 10.65 1.68
C GLN A 138 -16.97 10.79 0.16
N ARG A 139 -16.73 12.00 -0.34
CA ARG A 139 -16.87 12.34 -1.77
C ARG A 139 -15.75 11.76 -2.64
N ILE A 140 -14.49 11.86 -2.20
CA ILE A 140 -13.32 11.50 -3.00
C ILE A 140 -12.97 10.03 -2.84
N ILE A 141 -13.06 9.48 -1.62
CA ILE A 141 -12.59 8.12 -1.31
C ILE A 141 -13.74 7.13 -1.27
N MET A 142 -14.75 7.37 -0.43
CA MET A 142 -15.79 6.37 -0.16
C MET A 142 -16.74 6.19 -1.35
N THR A 143 -17.09 7.27 -2.06
CA THR A 143 -17.96 7.22 -3.24
C THR A 143 -17.49 6.24 -4.32
N PRO A 144 -16.26 6.32 -4.89
CA PRO A 144 -15.81 5.37 -5.89
C PRO A 144 -15.69 3.94 -5.35
N MET A 145 -15.26 3.78 -4.09
CA MET A 145 -15.17 2.45 -3.45
C MET A 145 -16.54 1.78 -3.34
N ALA A 146 -17.57 2.51 -2.96
CA ALA A 146 -18.92 1.99 -2.83
C ALA A 146 -19.63 1.82 -4.18
N ARG A 147 -19.46 2.75 -5.12
CA ARG A 147 -20.16 2.70 -6.41
C ARG A 147 -19.50 1.73 -7.38
N ASP A 148 -18.20 1.83 -7.56
CA ASP A 148 -17.47 1.17 -8.64
C ASP A 148 -16.67 -0.06 -8.14
N GLY A 149 -16.56 -0.25 -6.82
CA GLY A 149 -15.82 -1.37 -6.23
C GLY A 149 -14.31 -1.29 -6.47
N VAL A 150 -13.79 -0.08 -6.68
CA VAL A 150 -12.37 0.23 -6.91
C VAL A 150 -11.96 1.44 -6.07
N GLU A 151 -10.67 1.54 -5.73
CA GLU A 151 -10.15 2.70 -5.01
C GLU A 151 -10.24 4.00 -5.86
N ALA A 152 -10.19 5.14 -5.17
CA ALA A 152 -10.17 6.44 -5.82
C ALA A 152 -8.87 6.66 -6.61
N ILE A 153 -8.99 7.25 -7.80
CA ILE A 153 -7.85 7.67 -8.62
C ILE A 153 -7.72 9.20 -8.57
N GLY A 154 -6.53 9.69 -8.24
CA GLY A 154 -6.19 11.10 -8.21
C GLY A 154 -5.13 11.49 -9.25
N SER A 155 -4.76 12.77 -9.28
CA SER A 155 -3.63 13.28 -10.06
C SER A 155 -2.89 14.39 -9.30
N MET A 156 -1.76 14.85 -9.83
CA MET A 156 -0.78 15.72 -9.16
C MET A 156 -0.05 15.05 -7.99
N GLY A 157 0.91 15.76 -7.38
CA GLY A 157 1.67 15.27 -6.22
C GLY A 157 0.97 15.62 -4.90
N ASN A 158 1.36 14.94 -3.82
CA ASN A 158 0.97 15.34 -2.46
C ASN A 158 1.84 16.52 -2.01
N ASP A 159 1.23 17.69 -1.88
CA ASP A 159 1.88 18.93 -1.47
C ASP A 159 1.39 19.44 -0.10
N THR A 160 0.70 18.60 0.65
CA THR A 160 0.36 18.82 2.06
C THR A 160 1.56 18.52 2.98
N PRO A 161 1.60 19.09 4.21
CA PRO A 161 2.59 18.76 5.22
C PRO A 161 2.67 17.26 5.54
N LEU A 162 3.86 16.82 5.95
CA LEU A 162 3.99 15.56 6.68
C LEU A 162 3.12 15.61 7.94
N ALA A 163 2.57 14.47 8.38
CA ALA A 163 1.64 14.42 9.52
C ALA A 163 2.19 15.12 10.77
N VAL A 164 3.47 14.87 11.09
CA VAL A 164 4.19 15.49 12.22
C VAL A 164 4.35 17.02 12.12
N LEU A 165 4.20 17.59 10.93
CA LEU A 165 4.30 19.04 10.68
C LEU A 165 2.92 19.69 10.43
N SER A 166 1.85 18.90 10.36
CA SER A 166 0.50 19.41 10.16
C SER A 166 0.05 20.23 11.36
N ALA A 167 -0.73 21.28 11.10
CA ALA A 167 -1.40 22.06 12.14
C ALA A 167 -2.75 21.46 12.54
N LYS A 168 -3.23 20.44 11.81
CA LYS A 168 -4.51 19.75 12.05
C LYS A 168 -4.26 18.38 12.69
N PRO A 169 -5.17 17.88 13.56
CA PRO A 169 -5.00 16.57 14.17
C PRO A 169 -5.04 15.47 13.10
N ARG A 170 -3.96 14.69 13.01
CA ARG A 170 -3.84 13.59 12.03
C ARG A 170 -4.25 12.26 12.62
N LEU A 171 -4.58 11.30 11.75
CA LEU A 171 -4.76 9.92 12.16
C LEU A 171 -3.39 9.27 12.31
N LEU A 172 -3.28 8.27 13.18
CA LEU A 172 -2.00 7.58 13.39
C LEU A 172 -1.50 6.91 12.10
N PHE A 173 -2.43 6.48 11.24
CA PHE A 173 -2.12 5.96 9.91
C PHE A 173 -1.25 6.91 9.06
N ASP A 174 -1.45 8.23 9.15
CA ASP A 174 -0.74 9.22 8.32
C ASP A 174 0.76 9.30 8.59
N TYR A 175 1.20 8.83 9.76
CA TYR A 175 2.61 8.81 10.15
C TYR A 175 3.39 7.68 9.49
N PHE A 176 2.71 6.71 8.86
CA PHE A 176 3.34 5.62 8.16
C PHE A 176 3.34 5.84 6.64
N LYS A 177 4.35 5.28 5.97
CA LYS A 177 4.51 5.28 4.53
C LYS A 177 4.74 3.86 4.06
N GLN A 178 4.03 3.45 3.00
CA GLN A 178 4.20 2.12 2.40
C GLN A 178 5.61 1.98 1.86
N LEU A 179 6.28 0.87 2.20
CA LEU A 179 7.48 0.46 1.51
C LEU A 179 7.11 -0.18 0.16
N PHE A 180 8.06 -0.18 -0.75
CA PHE A 180 7.91 -0.74 -2.08
C PHE A 180 9.26 -1.30 -2.55
N ALA A 181 9.22 -2.28 -3.44
CA ALA A 181 10.39 -2.97 -3.94
C ALA A 181 11.05 -2.17 -5.06
N GLN A 182 12.35 -1.92 -4.95
CA GLN A 182 13.12 -1.24 -5.98
C GLN A 182 14.42 -1.98 -6.26
N VAL A 183 14.61 -2.39 -7.52
CA VAL A 183 15.82 -3.06 -8.04
C VAL A 183 16.07 -4.46 -7.45
N THR A 184 16.11 -4.61 -6.13
CA THR A 184 16.39 -5.85 -5.40
C THR A 184 15.43 -6.97 -5.74
N ASN A 185 14.15 -6.64 -5.87
CA ASN A 185 13.06 -7.53 -6.24
C ASN A 185 12.03 -6.73 -7.05
N PRO A 186 11.27 -7.39 -7.95
CA PRO A 186 10.24 -6.72 -8.72
C PRO A 186 8.90 -6.65 -7.96
N PRO A 187 8.10 -5.58 -8.14
CA PRO A 187 6.68 -5.61 -7.79
C PRO A 187 5.89 -6.54 -8.74
N ILE A 188 4.68 -6.92 -8.33
CA ILE A 188 3.78 -7.83 -9.08
C ILE A 188 2.58 -7.07 -9.66
N ASP A 189 2.14 -7.46 -10.86
CA ASP A 189 0.92 -6.94 -11.49
C ASP A 189 -0.31 -7.68 -10.94
N CYS A 190 -0.89 -7.18 -9.84
CA CYS A 190 -2.05 -7.80 -9.18
C CYS A 190 -3.34 -7.84 -10.03
N ILE A 191 -3.35 -7.25 -11.23
CA ILE A 191 -4.50 -7.28 -12.14
C ILE A 191 -4.28 -8.36 -13.20
N ARG A 192 -3.10 -8.41 -13.82
CA ARG A 192 -2.80 -9.38 -14.89
C ARG A 192 -2.35 -10.72 -14.37
N GLU A 193 -1.77 -10.73 -13.18
CA GLU A 193 -1.26 -11.91 -12.49
C GLU A 193 -2.14 -12.23 -11.26
N GLU A 194 -3.45 -11.94 -11.34
CA GLU A 194 -4.39 -12.18 -10.23
C GLU A 194 -4.38 -13.65 -9.76
N LEU A 195 -4.13 -14.60 -10.65
CA LEU A 195 -4.05 -16.05 -10.34
C LEU A 195 -2.96 -16.42 -9.34
N ILE A 196 -1.91 -15.61 -9.20
CA ILE A 196 -0.87 -15.83 -8.19
C ILE A 196 -1.14 -15.01 -6.92
N THR A 197 -2.17 -14.17 -6.89
CA THR A 197 -2.52 -13.43 -5.68
C THR A 197 -3.53 -14.20 -4.82
N ALA A 198 -3.43 -14.08 -3.50
CA ALA A 198 -4.33 -14.71 -2.54
C ALA A 198 -4.79 -13.70 -1.48
N SER A 199 -6.10 -13.61 -1.26
CA SER A 199 -6.73 -12.71 -0.28
C SER A 199 -7.32 -13.45 0.93
N GLU A 200 -7.31 -14.77 0.90
CA GLU A 200 -7.86 -15.62 1.94
C GLU A 200 -7.07 -15.48 3.25
N VAL A 201 -7.80 -15.50 4.35
CA VAL A 201 -7.23 -15.44 5.70
C VAL A 201 -7.94 -16.45 6.60
N TRP A 202 -7.24 -16.93 7.62
CA TRP A 202 -7.75 -17.94 8.55
C TRP A 202 -7.76 -17.40 9.98
N LEU A 203 -8.88 -17.58 10.69
CA LEU A 203 -9.00 -17.23 12.11
C LEU A 203 -8.93 -18.49 12.99
N GLY A 204 -8.29 -18.37 14.14
CA GLY A 204 -8.09 -19.43 15.12
C GLY A 204 -6.63 -19.55 15.56
N SER A 205 -6.33 -20.62 16.29
CA SER A 205 -4.98 -20.94 16.72
C SER A 205 -4.18 -21.56 15.57
N GLU A 206 -2.89 -21.25 15.51
CA GLU A 206 -1.92 -21.93 14.66
C GLU A 206 -1.49 -23.23 15.34
N GLY A 207 -1.41 -24.31 14.56
CA GLY A 207 -1.02 -25.64 15.02
C GLY A 207 0.49 -25.86 15.10
N ASN A 208 0.90 -27.08 15.43
CA ASN A 208 2.31 -27.45 15.43
C ASN A 208 2.79 -27.77 14.01
N LEU A 209 3.72 -26.97 13.48
CA LEU A 209 4.28 -27.18 12.15
C LEU A 209 5.05 -28.51 12.01
N LEU A 210 5.70 -28.96 13.09
CA LEU A 210 6.57 -30.15 13.07
C LEU A 210 5.78 -31.45 13.21
N GLU A 211 4.57 -31.37 13.76
CA GLU A 211 3.72 -32.52 14.01
C GLU A 211 2.27 -32.19 13.63
N PRO A 212 1.92 -32.29 12.32
CA PRO A 212 0.61 -31.89 11.85
C PRO A 212 -0.47 -32.86 12.36
N GLN A 213 -1.47 -32.29 13.03
CA GLN A 213 -2.62 -33.00 13.57
C GLN A 213 -3.93 -32.55 12.88
N PRO A 214 -4.97 -33.39 12.85
CA PRO A 214 -6.28 -32.99 12.30
C PRO A 214 -6.84 -31.73 12.96
N ALA A 215 -6.62 -31.57 14.27
CA ALA A 215 -7.09 -30.42 15.03
C ALA A 215 -6.49 -29.08 14.55
N ASP A 216 -5.32 -29.09 13.92
CA ASP A 216 -4.65 -27.89 13.41
C ASP A 216 -5.37 -27.29 12.19
N CYS A 217 -6.20 -28.09 11.50
CA CYS A 217 -7.08 -27.62 10.43
C CYS A 217 -8.30 -26.86 10.96
N ARG A 218 -8.54 -26.84 12.29
CA ARG A 218 -9.71 -26.23 12.90
C ARG A 218 -9.61 -24.71 12.96
N ARG A 219 -9.81 -24.08 11.81
CA ARG A 219 -9.77 -22.64 11.61
C ARG A 219 -11.01 -22.18 10.86
N LEU A 220 -11.40 -20.92 11.07
CA LEU A 220 -12.42 -20.27 10.27
C LEU A 220 -11.77 -19.63 9.05
N GLU A 221 -12.11 -20.13 7.86
CA GLU A 221 -11.68 -19.55 6.59
C GLU A 221 -12.54 -18.33 6.21
N LEU A 222 -11.85 -17.25 5.86
CA LEU A 222 -12.43 -16.03 5.32
C LEU A 222 -11.87 -15.79 3.91
N ASN A 223 -12.74 -15.44 2.97
CA ASN A 223 -12.35 -15.16 1.58
C ASN A 223 -11.50 -13.88 1.44
N ALA A 224 -11.67 -12.95 2.38
CA ALA A 224 -11.02 -11.65 2.39
C ALA A 224 -10.85 -11.14 3.83
N PRO A 225 -9.86 -10.27 4.08
CA PRO A 225 -9.63 -9.71 5.41
C PRO A 225 -10.64 -8.62 5.80
N VAL A 226 -11.41 -8.06 4.85
CA VAL A 226 -12.40 -7.01 5.15
C VAL A 226 -13.80 -7.62 5.21
N LEU A 227 -14.40 -7.59 6.40
CA LEU A 227 -15.69 -8.23 6.68
C LEU A 227 -16.82 -7.20 6.68
N THR A 228 -17.92 -7.53 6.01
CA THR A 228 -19.20 -6.82 6.16
C THR A 228 -19.78 -7.02 7.57
N ASN A 229 -20.73 -6.17 7.97
CA ASN A 229 -21.39 -6.31 9.27
C ASN A 229 -22.13 -7.64 9.42
N GLU A 230 -22.70 -8.18 8.33
CA GLU A 230 -23.36 -9.49 8.31
C GLU A 230 -22.35 -10.61 8.60
N GLU A 231 -21.21 -10.60 7.91
CA GLU A 231 -20.12 -11.57 8.09
C GLU A 231 -19.48 -11.47 9.48
N PHE A 232 -19.19 -10.25 9.93
CA PHE A 232 -18.62 -10.00 11.25
C PHE A 232 -19.56 -10.44 12.38
N ALA A 233 -20.87 -10.26 12.22
CA ALA A 233 -21.85 -10.73 13.20
C ALA A 233 -21.85 -12.27 13.35
N LYS A 234 -21.54 -13.01 12.28
CA LYS A 234 -21.32 -14.47 12.35
C LYS A 234 -20.04 -14.78 13.14
N VAL A 235 -18.93 -14.10 12.81
CA VAL A 235 -17.65 -14.28 13.52
C VAL A 235 -17.81 -13.98 15.00
N ARG A 236 -18.47 -12.88 15.38
CA ARG A 236 -18.63 -12.46 16.77
C ARG A 236 -19.36 -13.47 17.67
N ARG A 237 -20.21 -14.33 17.08
CA ARG A 237 -21.00 -15.35 17.78
C ARG A 237 -20.40 -16.75 17.66
N LEU A 238 -19.18 -16.86 17.12
CA LEU A 238 -18.50 -18.14 16.95
C LEU A 238 -18.20 -18.74 18.32
N ASP A 239 -18.91 -19.82 18.64
CA ASP A 239 -18.72 -20.66 19.81
C ASP A 239 -18.78 -22.13 19.37
N LEU A 240 -17.72 -22.57 18.71
CA LEU A 240 -17.55 -23.95 18.27
C LEU A 240 -16.43 -24.60 19.09
N PRO A 241 -16.41 -25.94 19.24
CA PRO A 241 -15.34 -26.62 19.96
C PRO A 241 -13.97 -26.26 19.37
N GLY A 242 -13.11 -25.56 20.12
CA GLY A 242 -11.80 -25.13 19.64
C GLY A 242 -11.80 -23.88 18.75
N LEU A 243 -12.92 -23.17 18.61
CA LEU A 243 -12.99 -21.83 18.00
C LEU A 243 -13.92 -20.95 18.85
N ARG A 244 -13.33 -20.12 19.70
CA ARG A 244 -14.05 -19.26 20.63
C ARG A 244 -13.58 -17.83 20.56
N VAL A 245 -14.53 -16.92 20.72
CA VAL A 245 -14.34 -15.49 20.52
C VAL A 245 -14.42 -14.74 21.84
N GLY A 246 -13.48 -13.83 22.05
CA GLY A 246 -13.50 -12.87 23.16
C GLY A 246 -13.51 -11.45 22.60
N VAL A 247 -14.34 -10.57 23.19
CA VAL A 247 -14.41 -9.16 22.80
C VAL A 247 -13.70 -8.31 23.83
N LEU A 248 -12.79 -7.47 23.36
CA LEU A 248 -12.01 -6.53 24.14
C LEU A 248 -12.38 -5.11 23.71
N SER A 249 -12.72 -4.25 24.67
CA SER A 249 -12.96 -2.84 24.40
C SER A 249 -11.64 -2.12 24.14
N SER A 250 -11.57 -1.35 23.05
CA SER A 250 -10.46 -0.45 22.73
C SER A 250 -10.85 1.01 22.97
N LEU A 251 -11.39 1.29 24.16
CA LEU A 251 -11.79 2.63 24.61
C LEU A 251 -10.92 3.09 25.79
N PHE A 252 -10.73 4.40 25.92
CA PHE A 252 -10.05 5.01 27.06
C PHE A 252 -10.80 6.24 27.57
N ARG A 253 -10.64 6.55 28.86
CA ARG A 253 -11.32 7.69 29.49
C ARG A 253 -10.71 9.02 29.05
N VAL A 254 -11.54 9.90 28.52
CA VAL A 254 -11.17 11.25 28.04
C VAL A 254 -10.49 12.07 29.14
N ALA A 255 -11.04 12.01 30.36
CA ALA A 255 -10.54 12.77 31.51
C ALA A 255 -9.10 12.40 31.93
N ARG A 256 -8.58 11.23 31.53
CA ARG A 256 -7.24 10.76 31.90
C ARG A 256 -6.16 11.12 30.89
N GLY A 257 -6.51 11.74 29.75
CA GLY A 257 -5.54 12.21 28.76
C GLY A 257 -4.60 11.11 28.25
N GLY A 258 -3.34 11.46 27.97
CA GLY A 258 -2.31 10.52 27.49
C GLY A 258 -2.02 9.36 28.44
N LYS A 259 -2.05 9.57 29.76
CA LYS A 259 -1.92 8.49 30.75
C LYS A 259 -3.09 7.51 30.66
N GLY A 260 -4.28 8.01 30.35
CA GLY A 260 -5.46 7.19 30.10
C GLY A 260 -5.29 6.28 28.88
N LEU A 261 -4.71 6.80 27.80
CA LEU A 261 -4.41 6.01 26.60
C LEU A 261 -3.42 4.88 26.90
N SER A 262 -2.26 5.20 27.52
CA SER A 262 -1.26 4.19 27.87
C SER A 262 -1.82 3.12 28.81
N GLY A 263 -2.52 3.53 29.87
CA GLY A 263 -3.15 2.59 30.81
C GLY A 263 -4.21 1.70 30.15
N ALA A 264 -5.01 2.24 29.23
CA ALA A 264 -5.99 1.43 28.51
C ALA A 264 -5.34 0.39 27.57
N VAL A 265 -4.17 0.70 27.00
CA VAL A 265 -3.39 -0.27 26.22
C VAL A 265 -2.82 -1.38 27.12
N GLU A 266 -2.35 -1.05 28.32
CA GLU A 266 -1.88 -2.05 29.30
C GLU A 266 -3.04 -2.92 29.82
N GLU A 267 -4.20 -2.32 30.10
CA GLU A 267 -5.42 -3.05 30.46
C GLU A 267 -5.86 -3.99 29.32
N LEU A 268 -5.71 -3.55 28.07
CA LEU A 268 -6.00 -4.38 26.91
C LEU A 268 -5.09 -5.62 26.85
N TRP A 269 -3.80 -5.47 27.13
CA TRP A 269 -2.84 -6.57 27.20
C TRP A 269 -3.21 -7.59 28.28
N ALA A 270 -3.46 -7.12 29.50
CA ALA A 270 -3.82 -7.98 30.63
C ALA A 270 -5.12 -8.74 30.37
N ASN A 271 -6.13 -8.07 29.82
CA ASN A 271 -7.41 -8.69 29.50
C ASN A 271 -7.27 -9.72 28.37
N ALA A 272 -6.49 -9.43 27.33
CA ALA A 272 -6.22 -10.38 26.25
C ALA A 272 -5.55 -11.64 26.77
N GLN A 273 -4.50 -11.50 27.58
CA GLN A 273 -3.81 -12.64 28.19
C GLN A 273 -4.76 -13.49 29.03
N ARG A 274 -5.57 -12.85 29.89
CA ARG A 274 -6.57 -13.54 30.71
C ARG A 274 -7.55 -14.36 29.84
N LEU A 275 -8.09 -13.78 28.76
CA LEU A 275 -9.01 -14.48 27.85
C LEU A 275 -8.34 -15.68 27.16
N ILE A 276 -7.08 -15.55 26.75
CA ILE A 276 -6.33 -16.62 26.08
C ILE A 276 -6.02 -17.76 27.05
N GLU A 277 -5.53 -17.44 28.25
CA GLU A 277 -5.02 -18.44 29.19
C GLU A 277 -6.12 -19.10 30.02
N THR A 278 -7.09 -18.31 30.51
CA THR A 278 -8.11 -18.81 31.44
C THR A 278 -9.35 -19.31 30.72
N GLU A 279 -9.74 -18.63 29.64
CA GLU A 279 -10.98 -18.91 28.91
C GLU A 279 -10.70 -19.66 27.60
N ASN A 280 -9.46 -20.01 27.27
CA ASN A 280 -9.00 -20.58 25.99
C ASN A 280 -9.73 -19.97 24.77
N ILE A 281 -9.75 -18.64 24.72
CA ILE A 281 -10.19 -17.86 23.56
C ILE A 281 -9.06 -17.83 22.52
N ASN A 282 -9.42 -18.03 21.25
CA ASN A 282 -8.46 -18.02 20.14
C ASN A 282 -8.84 -17.11 18.97
N VAL A 283 -9.92 -16.34 19.12
CA VAL A 283 -10.22 -15.19 18.28
C VAL A 283 -10.51 -13.99 19.19
N LEU A 284 -9.65 -12.98 19.17
CA LEU A 284 -9.85 -11.76 19.94
C LEU A 284 -10.35 -10.65 19.04
N ILE A 285 -11.50 -10.09 19.39
CA ILE A 285 -12.09 -8.93 18.72
C ILE A 285 -11.75 -7.68 19.52
N LEU A 286 -10.98 -6.79 18.93
CA LEU A 286 -10.77 -5.42 19.40
C LEU A 286 -11.93 -4.55 18.88
N SER A 287 -12.70 -3.92 19.77
CA SER A 287 -13.85 -3.10 19.36
C SER A 287 -13.77 -1.69 19.95
N ASP A 288 -13.79 -0.70 19.07
CA ASP A 288 -13.92 0.72 19.43
C ASP A 288 -15.38 1.20 19.47
N ARG A 289 -16.36 0.28 19.39
CA ARG A 289 -17.77 0.62 19.64
C ARG A 289 -17.96 1.06 21.10
N GLY A 290 -18.81 2.08 21.27
CA GLY A 290 -19.12 2.66 22.59
C GLY A 290 -18.48 4.02 22.86
N VAL A 291 -17.84 4.64 21.85
CA VAL A 291 -17.40 6.05 21.92
C VAL A 291 -18.58 6.93 22.31
N ASN A 292 -18.39 7.71 23.37
CA ASN A 292 -19.38 8.62 23.93
C ASN A 292 -18.66 9.82 24.57
N ARG A 293 -19.37 10.69 25.29
CA ARG A 293 -18.77 11.88 25.91
C ARG A 293 -17.61 11.59 26.88
N ASP A 294 -17.60 10.44 27.54
CA ASP A 294 -16.61 10.10 28.58
C ASP A 294 -15.48 9.20 28.06
N TYR A 295 -15.74 8.46 26.98
CA TYR A 295 -14.84 7.47 26.40
C TYR A 295 -14.50 7.78 24.94
N ALA A 296 -13.20 7.88 24.66
CA ALA A 296 -12.63 8.01 23.33
C ALA A 296 -12.06 6.65 22.87
N ALA A 297 -11.95 6.45 21.55
CA ALA A 297 -11.34 5.26 20.98
C ALA A 297 -9.81 5.31 21.07
N ILE A 298 -9.18 4.22 21.50
CA ILE A 298 -7.75 3.99 21.26
C ILE A 298 -7.58 3.95 19.74
N PRO A 299 -6.63 4.70 19.13
CA PRO A 299 -6.38 4.63 17.70
C PRO A 299 -6.22 3.17 17.26
N SER A 300 -7.00 2.75 16.28
CA SER A 300 -7.17 1.32 15.95
C SER A 300 -5.85 0.64 15.59
N LEU A 301 -4.98 1.36 14.86
CA LEU A 301 -3.63 0.90 14.55
C LEU A 301 -2.77 0.67 15.80
N LEU A 302 -2.85 1.56 16.79
CA LEU A 302 -2.13 1.40 18.06
C LEU A 302 -2.67 0.20 18.83
N ALA A 303 -3.99 0.03 18.91
CA ALA A 303 -4.61 -1.08 19.63
C ALA A 303 -4.16 -2.44 19.07
N VAL A 304 -4.25 -2.62 17.75
CA VAL A 304 -3.84 -3.86 17.07
C VAL A 304 -2.35 -4.11 17.25
N SER A 305 -1.52 -3.13 16.90
CA SER A 305 -0.07 -3.33 16.86
C SER A 305 0.50 -3.56 18.25
N SER A 306 0.06 -2.77 19.24
CA SER A 306 0.48 -2.94 20.63
C SER A 306 0.16 -4.34 21.15
N LEU A 307 -1.06 -4.83 20.90
CA LEU A 307 -1.46 -6.16 21.36
C LEU A 307 -0.73 -7.26 20.59
N HIS A 308 -0.58 -7.12 19.27
CA HIS A 308 0.18 -8.06 18.45
C HIS A 308 1.61 -8.24 18.99
N HIS A 309 2.34 -7.15 19.19
CA HIS A 309 3.71 -7.20 19.70
C HIS A 309 3.81 -7.68 21.15
N TYR A 310 2.84 -7.32 22.00
CA TYR A 310 2.75 -7.88 23.35
C TYR A 310 2.60 -9.41 23.32
N LEU A 311 1.64 -9.93 22.57
CA LEU A 311 1.40 -11.36 22.48
C LEU A 311 2.58 -12.12 21.85
N VAL A 312 3.34 -11.50 20.94
CA VAL A 312 4.57 -12.08 20.40
C VAL A 312 5.63 -12.22 21.49
N ARG A 313 5.84 -11.18 22.30
CA ARG A 313 6.80 -11.20 23.42
C ARG A 313 6.45 -12.24 24.48
N GLU A 314 5.16 -12.42 24.77
CA GLU A 314 4.67 -13.41 25.73
C GLU A 314 4.55 -14.83 25.13
N GLY A 315 4.87 -15.04 23.84
CA GLY A 315 4.73 -16.36 23.19
C GLY A 315 3.29 -16.84 23.02
N LEU A 316 2.32 -15.93 23.07
CA LEU A 316 0.88 -16.21 22.96
C LEU A 316 0.31 -15.95 21.56
N ARG A 317 1.04 -15.27 20.67
CA ARG A 317 0.48 -14.79 19.38
C ARG A 317 0.01 -15.91 18.44
N THR A 318 0.66 -17.07 18.44
CA THR A 318 0.27 -18.24 17.63
C THR A 318 -1.04 -18.86 18.10
N ARG A 319 -1.42 -18.66 19.37
CA ARG A 319 -2.65 -19.24 19.93
C ARG A 319 -3.92 -18.51 19.51
N VAL A 320 -3.80 -17.32 18.92
CA VAL A 320 -4.93 -16.40 18.76
C VAL A 320 -4.86 -15.59 17.47
N SER A 321 -6.01 -15.38 16.85
CA SER A 321 -6.18 -14.41 15.75
C SER A 321 -6.76 -13.10 16.27
N LEU A 322 -6.29 -11.98 15.72
CA LEU A 322 -6.77 -10.64 16.09
C LEU A 322 -7.73 -10.13 15.02
N VAL A 323 -8.93 -9.75 15.41
CA VAL A 323 -9.94 -9.13 14.55
C VAL A 323 -10.22 -7.74 15.10
N ILE A 324 -10.37 -6.73 14.25
CA ILE A 324 -10.70 -5.38 14.69
C ILE A 324 -12.03 -4.89 14.11
N GLU A 325 -12.94 -4.52 14.99
CA GLU A 325 -14.16 -3.77 14.70
C GLU A 325 -13.85 -2.29 14.98
N THR A 326 -13.68 -1.51 13.91
CA THR A 326 -13.23 -0.11 14.04
C THR A 326 -14.07 0.89 13.29
N GLY A 327 -14.27 2.04 13.93
CA GLY A 327 -14.83 3.23 13.31
C GLY A 327 -13.82 4.04 12.50
N GLU A 328 -12.51 3.81 12.60
CA GLU A 328 -11.47 4.69 12.01
C GLU A 328 -11.11 4.31 10.54
N ALA A 329 -11.16 3.02 10.21
CA ALA A 329 -10.68 2.49 8.93
C ALA A 329 -11.65 2.80 7.77
N ARG A 330 -11.15 3.50 6.76
CA ARG A 330 -11.92 3.88 5.56
C ARG A 330 -11.10 3.99 4.27
N GLU A 331 -9.78 4.11 4.37
CA GLU A 331 -8.86 4.15 3.23
C GLU A 331 -8.11 2.83 3.08
N VAL A 332 -7.73 2.47 1.85
CA VAL A 332 -6.88 1.31 1.54
C VAL A 332 -5.63 1.26 2.42
N HIS A 333 -5.04 2.43 2.69
CA HIS A 333 -3.87 2.56 3.55
C HIS A 333 -4.14 2.11 5.00
N HIS A 334 -5.32 2.45 5.55
CA HIS A 334 -5.71 2.06 6.91
C HIS A 334 -5.82 0.54 7.03
N PHE A 335 -6.50 -0.09 6.08
CA PHE A 335 -6.63 -1.55 6.05
C PHE A 335 -5.27 -2.25 5.89
N SER A 336 -4.41 -1.73 5.02
CA SER A 336 -3.07 -2.28 4.79
C SER A 336 -2.19 -2.20 6.03
N LEU A 337 -2.28 -1.10 6.80
CA LEU A 337 -1.54 -0.94 8.05
C LEU A 337 -2.06 -1.89 9.13
N LEU A 338 -3.38 -1.96 9.32
CA LEU A 338 -3.98 -2.87 10.32
C LEU A 338 -3.55 -4.33 10.09
N ILE A 339 -3.56 -4.80 8.83
CA ILE A 339 -3.11 -6.15 8.48
C ILE A 339 -1.59 -6.28 8.67
N GLY A 340 -0.81 -5.31 8.18
CA GLY A 340 0.65 -5.34 8.27
C GLY A 340 1.19 -5.31 9.70
N TYR A 341 0.39 -4.86 10.67
CA TYR A 341 0.71 -4.85 12.10
C TYR A 341 -0.07 -5.90 12.92
N GLY A 342 -0.72 -6.86 12.28
CA GLY A 342 -1.15 -8.11 12.93
C GLY A 342 -2.66 -8.36 13.02
N ALA A 343 -3.52 -7.52 12.46
CA ALA A 343 -4.95 -7.82 12.33
C ALA A 343 -5.19 -8.87 11.23
N SER A 344 -5.84 -9.98 11.58
CA SER A 344 -6.24 -11.03 10.66
C SER A 344 -7.49 -10.66 9.86
N ALA A 345 -8.43 -9.94 10.47
CA ALA A 345 -9.62 -9.43 9.80
C ALA A 345 -10.08 -8.08 10.37
N ILE A 346 -10.79 -7.30 9.55
CA ILE A 346 -11.19 -5.92 9.84
C ILE A 346 -12.68 -5.75 9.48
N ASN A 347 -13.47 -5.26 10.43
CA ASN A 347 -14.83 -4.80 10.20
C ASN A 347 -14.89 -3.27 10.34
N PRO A 348 -14.94 -2.51 9.22
CA PRO A 348 -15.01 -1.05 9.24
C PRO A 348 -16.45 -0.56 9.44
N TYR A 349 -17.04 -0.82 10.60
CA TYR A 349 -18.48 -0.65 10.80
C TYR A 349 -18.96 0.79 10.52
N LEU A 350 -18.19 1.81 10.94
CA LEU A 350 -18.61 3.21 10.77
C LEU A 350 -18.53 3.66 9.31
N ALA A 351 -17.64 3.05 8.52
CA ALA A 351 -17.62 3.27 7.08
C ALA A 351 -18.94 2.78 6.46
N PHE A 352 -19.43 1.60 6.84
CA PHE A 352 -20.71 1.07 6.35
C PHE A 352 -21.92 1.89 6.81
N GLU A 353 -21.92 2.37 8.05
CA GLU A 353 -22.98 3.28 8.54
C GLU A 353 -22.92 4.65 7.84
N THR A 354 -21.72 5.12 7.49
CA THR A 354 -21.52 6.34 6.68
C THR A 354 -22.04 6.18 5.26
N LEU A 355 -21.83 5.02 4.62
CA LEU A 355 -22.39 4.74 3.30
C LEU A 355 -23.91 4.77 3.30
N ASP A 356 -24.54 4.26 4.36
CA ASP A 356 -26.00 4.33 4.52
C ASP A 356 -26.49 5.77 4.61
N GLY A 357 -25.82 6.60 5.42
CA GLY A 357 -26.07 8.04 5.49
C GLY A 357 -25.92 8.73 4.12
N MET A 358 -24.85 8.41 3.37
CA MET A 358 -24.61 8.96 2.03
C MET A 358 -25.69 8.56 1.01
N ILE A 359 -26.26 7.35 1.12
CA ILE A 359 -27.38 6.91 0.27
C ILE A 359 -28.64 7.72 0.62
N ARG A 360 -28.94 7.87 1.92
CA ARG A 360 -30.09 8.65 2.41
C ARG A 360 -30.02 10.12 1.99
N ASP A 361 -28.82 10.70 2.02
CA ASP A 361 -28.57 12.10 1.65
C ASP A 361 -28.48 12.30 0.11
N GLY A 362 -28.59 11.23 -0.69
CA GLY A 362 -28.54 11.29 -2.15
C GLY A 362 -27.13 11.50 -2.74
N LEU A 363 -26.08 11.45 -1.92
CA LEU A 363 -24.67 11.47 -2.36
C LEU A 363 -24.29 10.20 -3.14
N LEU A 364 -24.88 9.06 -2.75
CA LEU A 364 -24.78 7.78 -3.44
C LEU A 364 -26.12 7.40 -4.06
N ALA A 365 -26.36 7.86 -5.28
CA ALA A 365 -27.58 7.54 -6.02
C ALA A 365 -27.50 6.16 -6.67
N ASN A 366 -28.66 5.50 -6.79
CA ASN A 366 -28.87 4.25 -7.56
C ASN A 366 -28.08 3.03 -7.05
N ILE A 367 -27.81 2.95 -5.74
CA ILE A 367 -27.17 1.79 -5.13
C ILE A 367 -27.82 1.52 -3.76
N ASP A 368 -28.12 0.25 -3.48
CA ASP A 368 -28.62 -0.17 -2.17
C ASP A 368 -27.46 -0.33 -1.16
N HIS A 369 -27.79 -0.26 0.13
CA HIS A 369 -26.82 -0.34 1.23
C HIS A 369 -25.95 -1.61 1.17
N LYS A 370 -26.57 -2.76 0.86
CA LYS A 370 -25.87 -4.05 0.83
C LYS A 370 -24.86 -4.10 -0.30
N THR A 371 -25.25 -3.65 -1.50
CA THR A 371 -24.33 -3.54 -2.65
C THR A 371 -23.21 -2.54 -2.38
N ALA A 372 -23.51 -1.39 -1.77
CA ALA A 372 -22.51 -0.39 -1.41
C ALA A 372 -21.46 -0.95 -0.43
N CYS A 373 -21.90 -1.66 0.62
CA CYS A 373 -20.99 -2.29 1.59
C CYS A 373 -20.12 -3.38 0.95
N LYS A 374 -20.72 -4.23 0.10
CA LYS A 374 -19.99 -5.28 -0.63
C LYS A 374 -18.94 -4.70 -1.57
N ASN A 375 -19.30 -3.66 -2.33
CA ASN A 375 -18.37 -2.98 -3.23
C ASN A 375 -17.24 -2.30 -2.46
N PHE A 376 -17.55 -1.64 -1.33
CA PHE A 376 -16.55 -1.02 -0.48
C PHE A 376 -15.55 -2.04 0.08
N ALA A 377 -16.03 -3.18 0.61
CA ALA A 377 -15.18 -4.26 1.11
C ALA A 377 -14.31 -4.86 -0.02
N LYS A 378 -14.88 -5.03 -1.22
CA LYS A 378 -14.16 -5.46 -2.42
C LYS A 378 -13.08 -4.47 -2.84
N ALA A 379 -13.39 -3.16 -2.84
CA ALA A 379 -12.43 -2.10 -3.18
C ALA A 379 -11.27 -2.07 -2.18
N ALA A 380 -11.57 -2.17 -0.88
CA ALA A 380 -10.57 -2.23 0.18
C ALA A 380 -9.67 -3.47 0.03
N THR A 381 -10.25 -4.65 -0.24
CA THR A 381 -9.51 -5.90 -0.46
C THR A 381 -8.60 -5.81 -1.69
N LYS A 382 -9.11 -5.33 -2.82
CA LYS A 382 -8.28 -5.08 -4.02
C LYS A 382 -7.16 -4.08 -3.75
N GLY A 383 -7.45 -3.05 -2.96
CA GLY A 383 -6.45 -2.08 -2.52
C GLY A 383 -5.34 -2.72 -1.68
N ILE A 384 -5.67 -3.60 -0.72
CA ILE A 384 -4.67 -4.34 0.08
C ILE A 384 -3.79 -5.19 -0.84
N VAL A 385 -4.40 -5.96 -1.75
CA VAL A 385 -3.69 -6.80 -2.72
C VAL A 385 -2.73 -5.97 -3.58
N LYS A 386 -3.17 -4.77 -3.99
CA LYS A 386 -2.34 -3.83 -4.73
C LYS A 386 -1.19 -3.27 -3.89
N VAL A 387 -1.41 -2.96 -2.61
CA VAL A 387 -0.35 -2.44 -1.73
C VAL A 387 0.72 -3.50 -1.48
N MET A 388 0.32 -4.75 -1.18
CA MET A 388 1.30 -5.83 -0.96
C MET A 388 2.09 -6.16 -2.24
N SER A 389 1.46 -6.06 -3.41
CA SER A 389 2.13 -6.33 -4.69
C SER A 389 3.23 -5.31 -5.02
N LYS A 390 3.20 -4.10 -4.41
CA LYS A 390 4.29 -3.11 -4.51
C LYS A 390 5.62 -3.63 -3.96
N MET A 391 5.58 -4.55 -3.00
CA MET A 391 6.76 -5.23 -2.46
C MET A 391 7.03 -6.60 -3.13
N GLY A 392 6.18 -6.99 -4.09
CA GLY A 392 6.24 -8.33 -4.68
C GLY A 392 5.69 -9.43 -3.78
N VAL A 393 4.88 -9.09 -2.78
CA VAL A 393 4.17 -10.06 -1.94
C VAL A 393 2.88 -10.49 -2.66
N SER A 394 2.63 -11.79 -2.67
CA SER A 394 1.54 -12.40 -3.43
C SER A 394 0.37 -12.85 -2.56
N ALA A 395 0.56 -13.09 -1.27
CA ALA A 395 -0.49 -13.53 -0.36
C ALA A 395 -0.69 -12.57 0.83
N VAL A 396 -1.95 -12.28 1.17
CA VAL A 396 -2.28 -11.51 2.39
C VAL A 396 -1.72 -12.17 3.65
N GLN A 397 -1.68 -13.51 3.67
CA GLN A 397 -1.10 -14.28 4.77
C GLN A 397 0.38 -13.95 5.02
N SER A 398 1.18 -13.73 3.97
CA SER A 398 2.60 -13.35 4.08
C SER A 398 2.78 -11.86 4.39
N TYR A 399 1.80 -11.04 4.02
CA TYR A 399 1.80 -9.60 4.29
C TYR A 399 1.40 -9.29 5.75
N HIS A 400 0.62 -10.17 6.37
CA HIS A 400 0.19 -10.09 7.76
C HIS A 400 1.38 -10.07 8.72
N GLY A 401 1.46 -9.03 9.56
CA GLY A 401 2.57 -8.87 10.52
C GLY A 401 3.95 -8.53 9.90
N ALA A 402 4.06 -8.40 8.57
CA ALA A 402 5.33 -8.17 7.88
C ALA A 402 5.89 -6.74 8.04
N GLN A 403 5.10 -5.79 8.53
CA GLN A 403 5.50 -4.40 8.78
C GLN A 403 6.22 -3.73 7.60
N LEU A 404 5.67 -3.85 6.39
CA LEU A 404 6.23 -3.25 5.17
C LEU A 404 5.94 -1.73 5.08
N PHE A 405 6.30 -1.01 6.14
CA PHE A 405 6.06 0.41 6.32
C PHE A 405 7.27 1.11 6.95
N GLU A 406 7.35 2.42 6.74
CA GLU A 406 8.27 3.29 7.46
C GLU A 406 7.47 4.35 8.22
N ALA A 407 7.82 4.57 9.48
CA ALA A 407 7.25 5.62 10.32
C ALA A 407 8.05 6.92 10.18
N VAL A 408 7.36 8.02 9.88
CA VAL A 408 7.95 9.36 9.76
C VAL A 408 7.33 10.28 10.80
N GLY A 409 8.13 10.70 11.78
CA GLY A 409 7.69 11.63 12.83
C GLY A 409 7.13 10.96 14.09
N LEU A 410 7.44 9.68 14.34
CA LEU A 410 7.17 9.00 15.61
C LEU A 410 8.46 8.80 16.39
N ARG A 411 8.43 8.98 17.71
CA ARG A 411 9.62 8.71 18.54
C ARG A 411 9.91 7.20 18.64
N GLN A 412 11.19 6.90 18.82
CA GLN A 412 11.70 5.53 18.94
C GLN A 412 11.07 4.75 20.12
N ASP A 413 10.72 5.41 21.23
CA ASP A 413 10.07 4.75 22.36
C ASP A 413 8.69 4.18 22.03
N ILE A 414 7.89 4.89 21.22
CA ILE A 414 6.61 4.34 20.72
C ILE A 414 6.87 3.16 19.79
N ILE A 415 7.86 3.30 18.89
CA ILE A 415 8.20 2.26 17.92
C ILE A 415 8.63 0.99 18.64
N ASP A 416 9.58 1.08 19.58
CA ASP A 416 10.10 -0.09 20.30
C ASP A 416 9.00 -0.82 21.06
N GLN A 417 8.07 -0.08 21.68
CA GLN A 417 7.01 -0.65 22.50
C GLN A 417 5.85 -1.22 21.67
N HIS A 418 5.40 -0.47 20.66
CA HIS A 418 4.12 -0.70 19.98
C HIS A 418 4.24 -1.10 18.51
N PHE A 419 5.35 -0.81 17.81
CA PHE A 419 5.57 -1.07 16.39
C PHE A 419 6.98 -1.65 16.16
N THR A 420 7.36 -2.63 16.99
CA THR A 420 8.74 -3.07 17.16
C THR A 420 9.37 -3.49 15.82
N TRP A 421 10.56 -2.96 15.53
CA TRP A 421 11.34 -3.13 14.28
C TRP A 421 10.93 -2.28 13.08
N THR A 422 9.90 -1.44 13.21
CA THR A 422 9.60 -0.44 12.18
C THR A 422 10.66 0.66 12.14
N ALA A 423 11.13 1.01 10.94
CA ALA A 423 12.09 2.11 10.80
C ALA A 423 11.43 3.46 11.13
N SER A 424 12.06 4.25 12.00
CA SER A 424 11.69 5.65 12.23
C SER A 424 12.92 6.56 12.33
N ARG A 425 13.41 6.97 11.17
CA ARG A 425 14.68 7.72 11.04
C ARG A 425 14.57 9.16 11.52
N ILE A 426 13.38 9.72 11.45
CA ILE A 426 13.07 11.08 11.87
C ILE A 426 12.07 10.91 13.01
N GLY A 427 12.59 10.99 14.25
CA GLY A 427 11.77 10.96 15.46
C GLY A 427 10.72 12.07 15.45
N GLY A 428 9.82 12.08 16.42
CA GLY A 428 8.85 13.17 16.50
C GLY A 428 7.93 13.11 17.70
N ILE A 429 6.69 12.70 17.48
CA ILE A 429 5.68 12.74 18.51
C ILE A 429 5.74 11.54 19.45
N GLY A 430 5.31 11.77 20.69
CA GLY A 430 5.14 10.78 21.75
C GLY A 430 3.68 10.33 21.90
N ILE A 431 3.43 9.29 22.69
CA ILE A 431 2.08 8.76 22.96
C ILE A 431 1.10 9.84 23.47
N ASN A 432 1.61 10.82 24.22
CA ASN A 432 0.83 11.94 24.74
C ASN A 432 0.27 12.84 23.62
N VAL A 433 0.98 12.98 22.51
CA VAL A 433 0.51 13.77 21.36
C VAL A 433 -0.50 12.96 20.56
N VAL A 434 -0.26 11.65 20.36
CA VAL A 434 -1.23 10.73 19.75
C VAL A 434 -2.57 10.79 20.51
N ALA A 435 -2.52 10.73 21.85
CA ALA A 435 -3.70 10.89 22.68
C ALA A 435 -4.35 12.27 22.51
N ARG A 436 -3.55 13.34 22.45
CA ARG A 436 -4.06 14.71 22.26
C ARG A 436 -4.79 14.86 20.92
N GLU A 437 -4.26 14.33 19.82
CA GLU A 437 -4.91 14.39 18.52
C GLU A 437 -6.24 13.63 18.51
N ALA A 438 -6.29 12.44 19.14
CA ALA A 438 -7.53 11.69 19.33
C ALA A 438 -8.56 12.47 20.17
N LEU A 439 -8.11 13.10 21.26
CA LEU A 439 -8.96 13.90 22.15
C LEU A 439 -9.44 15.19 21.49
N GLN A 440 -8.66 15.83 20.62
CA GLN A 440 -9.10 17.01 19.87
C GLN A 440 -10.26 16.68 18.94
N ARG A 441 -10.20 15.56 18.22
CA ARG A 441 -11.31 15.08 17.38
C ARG A 441 -12.53 14.71 18.22
N HIS A 442 -12.30 14.05 19.35
CA HIS A 442 -13.35 13.68 20.30
C HIS A 442 -14.07 14.91 20.88
N GLN A 443 -13.34 15.94 21.32
CA GLN A 443 -13.90 17.19 21.82
C GLN A 443 -14.70 17.93 20.74
N ALA A 444 -14.24 17.89 19.48
CA ALA A 444 -15.00 18.46 18.37
C ALA A 444 -16.32 17.71 18.10
N ALA A 445 -16.36 16.40 18.36
CA ALA A 445 -17.59 15.59 18.26
C ALA A 445 -18.55 15.81 19.43
N PHE A 446 -18.03 16.04 20.64
CA PHE A 446 -18.81 16.21 21.87
C PHE A 446 -18.57 17.58 22.52
N PRO A 447 -18.98 18.69 21.88
CA PRO A 447 -18.76 20.02 22.44
C PRO A 447 -19.58 20.23 23.72
N GLU A 448 -19.07 21.08 24.62
CA GLU A 448 -19.76 21.43 25.87
C GLU A 448 -21.10 22.14 25.62
N ARG A 449 -21.17 22.94 24.54
CA ARG A 449 -22.38 23.59 24.06
C ARG A 449 -22.76 23.01 22.71
N GLN A 450 -24.01 22.58 22.55
CA GLN A 450 -24.52 22.13 21.26
C GLN A 450 -24.50 23.30 20.28
N ILE A 451 -23.84 23.09 19.15
CA ILE A 451 -23.78 24.05 18.05
C ILE A 451 -24.84 23.61 17.03
N ALA A 452 -25.83 24.47 16.78
CA ALA A 452 -26.81 24.21 15.73
C ALA A 452 -26.12 24.20 14.35
N GLY A 453 -26.44 23.21 13.50
CA GLY A 453 -25.87 23.10 12.16
C GLY A 453 -24.47 22.48 12.10
N GLN A 454 -24.09 21.65 13.08
CA GLN A 454 -22.87 20.86 13.00
C GLN A 454 -22.89 19.98 11.75
N ALA A 455 -21.79 19.98 11.01
CA ALA A 455 -21.59 19.19 9.80
C ALA A 455 -20.17 18.63 9.79
N LEU A 456 -19.89 17.70 8.87
CA LEU A 456 -18.54 17.21 8.70
C LEU A 456 -17.60 18.33 8.24
N PRO A 457 -16.35 18.35 8.74
CA PRO A 457 -15.33 19.23 8.20
C PRO A 457 -15.20 19.04 6.68
N SER A 458 -14.93 20.14 5.98
CA SER A 458 -14.76 20.16 4.51
C SER A 458 -13.59 19.29 4.03
N GLY A 459 -12.60 19.03 4.90
CA GLY A 459 -11.38 18.30 4.60
C GLY A 459 -10.27 19.25 4.14
N GLY A 460 -9.68 18.94 2.99
CA GLY A 460 -8.62 19.72 2.36
C GLY A 460 -7.27 19.02 2.36
N GLN A 461 -7.25 17.69 2.37
CA GLN A 461 -6.04 16.87 2.28
C GLN A 461 -5.70 16.51 0.84
N TYR A 462 -6.71 16.26 0.01
CA TYR A 462 -6.52 15.86 -1.40
C TYR A 462 -6.67 17.05 -2.35
N GLN A 463 -7.43 18.08 -1.96
CA GLN A 463 -7.63 19.31 -2.71
C GLN A 463 -7.52 20.53 -1.81
N TRP A 464 -6.85 21.57 -2.30
CA TRP A 464 -6.78 22.84 -1.57
C TRP A 464 -8.16 23.41 -1.27
N ARG A 465 -8.36 23.79 -0.01
CA ARG A 465 -9.52 24.54 0.50
C ARG A 465 -9.03 25.70 1.35
N ALA A 466 -9.79 26.79 1.40
CA ALA A 466 -9.42 27.96 2.18
C ALA A 466 -9.38 27.70 3.69
N ASP A 467 -10.29 26.84 4.17
CA ASP A 467 -10.40 26.32 5.54
C ASP A 467 -9.71 24.94 5.71
N GLY A 468 -9.01 24.48 4.67
CA GLY A 468 -8.42 23.13 4.55
C GLY A 468 -7.06 22.96 5.22
N GLU A 469 -6.39 21.85 4.93
CA GLU A 469 -4.97 21.70 5.25
C GLU A 469 -4.14 22.73 4.44
N GLN A 470 -2.94 23.04 4.91
CA GLN A 470 -2.01 23.83 4.12
C GLN A 470 -1.54 23.03 2.90
N HIS A 471 -1.42 23.71 1.76
CA HIS A 471 -0.79 23.17 0.56
C HIS A 471 0.35 24.08 0.13
N LEU A 472 1.44 23.48 -0.35
CA LEU A 472 2.56 24.22 -0.92
C LEU A 472 2.13 25.03 -2.15
N PHE A 473 1.24 24.47 -2.97
CA PHE A 473 0.67 25.16 -4.13
C PHE A 473 -0.73 25.70 -3.81
N SER A 474 -0.81 27.01 -3.57
CA SER A 474 -2.07 27.72 -3.38
C SER A 474 -2.45 28.52 -4.64
N PRO A 475 -3.72 28.92 -4.79
CA PRO A 475 -4.13 29.80 -5.90
C PRO A 475 -3.29 31.09 -5.98
N GLU A 476 -2.90 31.63 -4.83
CA GLU A 476 -2.04 32.81 -4.75
C GLU A 476 -0.62 32.52 -5.26
N SER A 477 -0.01 31.41 -4.83
CA SER A 477 1.36 31.06 -5.26
C SER A 477 1.41 30.82 -6.77
N ILE A 478 0.41 30.11 -7.30
CA ILE A 478 0.26 29.85 -8.73
C ILE A 478 0.06 31.16 -9.51
N HIS A 479 -0.83 32.04 -9.05
CA HIS A 479 -1.09 33.32 -9.72
C HIS A 479 0.17 34.20 -9.78
N ARG A 480 0.91 34.33 -8.66
CA ARG A 480 2.15 35.12 -8.61
C ARG A 480 3.20 34.57 -9.57
N LEU A 481 3.40 33.25 -9.60
CA LEU A 481 4.35 32.62 -10.52
C LEU A 481 3.97 32.88 -11.99
N GLN A 482 2.70 32.64 -12.35
CA GLN A 482 2.20 32.87 -13.72
C GLN A 482 2.37 34.34 -14.15
N LYS A 483 2.05 35.29 -13.27
CA LYS A 483 2.19 36.72 -13.56
C LYS A 483 3.66 37.11 -13.72
N ALA A 484 4.54 36.60 -12.86
CA ALA A 484 5.98 36.88 -12.95
C ALA A 484 6.57 36.45 -14.30
N VAL A 485 6.31 35.20 -14.73
CA VAL A 485 6.89 34.66 -15.97
C VAL A 485 6.25 35.26 -17.22
N ARG A 486 4.96 35.63 -17.20
CA ARG A 486 4.29 36.29 -18.35
C ARG A 486 4.73 37.73 -18.55
N THR A 487 5.08 38.44 -17.47
CA THR A 487 5.45 39.88 -17.53
C THR A 487 6.95 40.13 -17.48
N GLY A 488 7.77 39.09 -17.24
CA GLY A 488 9.21 39.23 -17.03
C GLY A 488 9.58 39.98 -15.74
N ASN A 489 8.66 40.09 -14.77
CA ASN A 489 8.86 40.92 -13.58
C ASN A 489 9.48 40.12 -12.42
N PHE A 490 10.76 40.37 -12.17
CA PHE A 490 11.53 39.70 -11.11
C PHE A 490 11.06 40.06 -9.69
N ALA A 491 10.51 41.25 -9.46
CA ALA A 491 9.96 41.60 -8.14
C ALA A 491 8.73 40.75 -7.80
N ILE A 492 7.88 40.45 -8.79
CA ILE A 492 6.76 39.52 -8.62
C ILE A 492 7.29 38.10 -8.37
N TYR A 493 8.35 37.68 -9.08
CA TYR A 493 8.99 36.39 -8.80
C TYR A 493 9.53 36.31 -7.36
N LYS A 494 10.20 37.35 -6.83
CA LYS A 494 10.63 37.38 -5.43
C LYS A 494 9.46 37.30 -4.45
N SER A 495 8.32 37.89 -4.79
CA SER A 495 7.08 37.79 -4.01
C SER A 495 6.49 36.37 -4.02
N TYR A 496 6.60 35.65 -5.14
CA TYR A 496 6.31 34.22 -5.20
C TYR A 496 7.31 33.39 -4.38
N ALA A 497 8.61 33.61 -4.57
CA ALA A 497 9.68 32.88 -3.89
C ALA A 497 9.55 33.02 -2.37
N ARG A 498 9.36 34.24 -1.85
CA ARG A 498 9.10 34.48 -0.43
C ARG A 498 7.90 33.69 0.09
N LEU A 499 6.80 33.61 -0.66
CA LEU A 499 5.62 32.84 -0.25
C LEU A 499 5.90 31.33 -0.16
N ILE A 500 6.79 30.82 -1.02
CA ILE A 500 7.21 29.41 -1.02
C ILE A 500 8.32 29.13 -0.02
N ASP A 501 9.23 30.08 0.23
CA ASP A 501 10.45 29.93 1.02
C ASP A 501 10.28 30.29 2.49
N ASP A 502 9.30 31.14 2.86
CA ASP A 502 8.93 31.44 4.25
C ASP A 502 8.23 30.23 4.93
N GLN A 503 8.69 28.99 4.65
CA GLN A 503 8.23 27.73 5.22
C GLN A 503 8.56 27.58 6.70
N SER A 504 9.47 28.41 7.24
CA SER A 504 9.71 28.48 8.70
C SER A 504 8.44 28.87 9.48
N THR A 505 7.45 29.48 8.82
CA THR A 505 6.13 29.80 9.37
C THR A 505 5.01 28.87 8.88
N ARG A 506 5.30 28.01 7.90
CA ARG A 506 4.35 27.10 7.19
C ARG A 506 5.06 25.78 6.88
N LEU A 507 5.30 24.99 7.93
CA LEU A 507 6.11 23.78 7.90
C LEU A 507 5.44 22.68 7.04
N SER A 508 5.62 22.72 5.72
CA SER A 508 5.12 21.66 4.84
C SER A 508 6.16 20.59 4.52
N THR A 509 7.46 20.90 4.65
CA THR A 509 8.55 20.00 4.27
C THR A 509 9.66 19.96 5.31
N LEU A 510 10.42 18.85 5.36
CA LEU A 510 11.56 18.70 6.28
C LEU A 510 12.65 19.75 6.05
N ARG A 511 12.89 20.16 4.79
CA ARG A 511 13.87 21.22 4.48
C ARG A 511 13.49 22.58 5.07
N GLY A 512 12.20 22.81 5.38
CA GLY A 512 11.74 24.01 6.07
C GLY A 512 12.20 24.09 7.53
N LEU A 513 12.69 22.99 8.10
CA LEU A 513 13.29 22.93 9.43
C LEU A 513 14.80 23.25 9.43
N LEU A 514 15.39 23.43 8.25
CA LEU A 514 16.83 23.66 8.08
C LEU A 514 17.10 25.13 7.77
N GLU A 515 18.14 25.69 8.40
CA GLU A 515 18.66 27.01 8.08
C GLU A 515 20.12 26.94 7.62
N PHE A 516 20.52 27.86 6.75
CA PHE A 516 21.92 27.97 6.33
C PHE A 516 22.73 28.67 7.41
N LYS A 517 23.82 28.03 7.86
CA LYS A 517 24.80 28.71 8.72
C LYS A 517 25.45 29.86 7.93
N PRO A 518 25.41 31.11 8.43
CA PRO A 518 25.99 32.25 7.72
C PRO A 518 27.49 32.07 7.46
N GLY A 519 27.90 32.28 6.21
CA GLY A 519 29.31 32.27 5.78
C GLY A 519 29.81 33.66 5.39
N LYS A 520 31.06 33.75 4.92
CA LYS A 520 31.61 34.99 4.36
C LYS A 520 30.93 35.30 3.02
N ALA A 521 30.17 36.38 2.96
CA ALA A 521 29.53 36.83 1.73
C ALA A 521 30.56 37.24 0.67
N ILE A 522 30.23 36.97 -0.59
CA ILE A 522 31.02 37.38 -1.77
C ILE A 522 30.17 38.29 -2.67
N PRO A 523 30.78 39.13 -3.51
CA PRO A 523 30.06 39.88 -4.52
C PRO A 523 29.29 38.95 -5.49
N LEU A 524 28.09 39.35 -5.93
CA LEU A 524 27.28 38.55 -6.87
C LEU A 524 28.02 38.29 -8.20
N SER A 525 28.89 39.21 -8.62
CA SER A 525 29.74 39.04 -9.80
C SER A 525 30.77 37.92 -9.69
N ALA A 526 31.05 37.43 -8.48
CA ALA A 526 31.92 36.29 -8.23
C ALA A 526 31.16 34.95 -8.20
N VAL A 527 29.83 34.98 -8.27
CA VAL A 527 28.98 33.77 -8.35
C VAL A 527 28.98 33.25 -9.78
N GLU A 528 28.83 31.93 -9.94
CA GLU A 528 28.73 31.32 -11.26
C GLU A 528 27.57 31.93 -12.10
N PRO A 529 27.78 32.19 -13.40
CA PRO A 529 26.74 32.74 -14.27
C PRO A 529 25.48 31.87 -14.36
N ALA A 530 24.32 32.49 -14.52
CA ALA A 530 23.03 31.80 -14.58
C ALA A 530 22.97 30.77 -15.73
N GLU A 531 23.63 31.05 -16.86
CA GLU A 531 23.73 30.16 -18.02
C GLU A 531 24.39 28.83 -17.67
N ASN A 532 25.35 28.83 -16.73
CA ASN A 532 25.99 27.61 -16.25
C ASN A 532 25.13 26.86 -15.23
N ILE A 533 24.40 27.59 -14.38
CA ILE A 533 23.45 27.00 -13.42
C ILE A 533 22.30 26.30 -14.17
N MET A 534 21.71 26.95 -15.16
CA MET A 534 20.56 26.44 -15.92
C MET A 534 20.85 25.13 -16.65
N ARG A 535 22.11 24.85 -17.00
CA ARG A 535 22.53 23.54 -17.57
C ARG A 535 22.30 22.37 -16.62
N ARG A 536 22.23 22.63 -15.31
CA ARG A 536 21.93 21.62 -14.28
C ARG A 536 20.43 21.35 -14.15
N PHE A 537 19.59 22.23 -14.69
CA PHE A 537 18.14 22.08 -14.59
C PHE A 537 17.64 21.03 -15.59
N LYS A 538 16.74 20.19 -15.08
CA LYS A 538 16.03 19.17 -15.86
C LYS A 538 14.53 19.35 -15.63
N THR A 539 13.73 19.32 -16.68
CA THR A 539 12.27 19.24 -16.49
C THR A 539 11.88 17.83 -16.07
N GLY A 540 10.81 17.70 -15.29
CA GLY A 540 10.27 16.40 -14.90
C GLY A 540 9.90 15.52 -16.09
N ALA A 541 9.93 14.20 -15.89
CA ALA A 541 9.59 13.18 -16.88
C ALA A 541 8.07 13.04 -17.03
N MET A 542 7.45 13.95 -17.80
CA MET A 542 6.00 13.95 -18.04
C MET A 542 5.70 13.33 -19.39
N SER A 543 4.86 12.29 -19.42
CA SER A 543 4.63 11.51 -20.64
C SER A 543 3.79 12.26 -21.67
N TYR A 544 4.11 12.07 -22.95
CA TYR A 544 3.17 12.42 -24.01
C TYR A 544 1.89 11.57 -23.89
N GLY A 545 0.75 12.25 -23.87
CA GLY A 545 -0.56 11.68 -23.54
C GLY A 545 -1.04 12.06 -22.13
N SER A 546 -0.13 12.20 -21.14
CA SER A 546 -0.49 12.80 -19.85
C SER A 546 -0.52 14.33 -19.89
N ILE A 547 0.32 14.92 -20.74
CA ILE A 547 0.29 16.33 -21.11
C ILE A 547 0.13 16.46 -22.63
N SER A 548 -0.33 17.63 -23.07
CA SER A 548 -0.56 17.90 -24.49
C SER A 548 0.76 17.94 -25.29
N LYS A 549 0.66 17.86 -26.62
CA LYS A 549 1.81 17.98 -27.53
C LYS A 549 2.50 19.33 -27.34
N GLU A 550 1.69 20.39 -27.25
CA GLU A 550 2.13 21.77 -27.11
C GLU A 550 2.91 21.96 -25.80
N ALA A 551 2.39 21.45 -24.68
CA ALA A 551 3.09 21.50 -23.40
C ALA A 551 4.41 20.72 -23.44
N HIS A 552 4.40 19.51 -24.00
CA HIS A 552 5.58 18.64 -24.07
C HIS A 552 6.70 19.23 -24.96
N GLU A 553 6.34 19.74 -26.14
CA GLU A 553 7.27 20.38 -27.07
C GLU A 553 7.79 21.72 -26.53
N THR A 554 6.94 22.52 -25.87
CA THR A 554 7.34 23.79 -25.28
C THR A 554 8.44 23.59 -24.23
N LEU A 555 8.32 22.56 -23.38
CA LEU A 555 9.35 22.22 -22.40
C LEU A 555 10.66 21.82 -23.07
N ALA A 556 10.60 21.02 -24.14
CA ALA A 556 11.80 20.60 -24.87
C ALA A 556 12.51 21.80 -25.52
N ILE A 557 11.77 22.66 -26.21
CA ILE A 557 12.33 23.88 -26.82
C ILE A 557 12.96 24.77 -25.75
N ALA A 558 12.26 25.03 -24.64
CA ALA A 558 12.75 25.89 -23.57
C ALA A 558 14.06 25.36 -22.97
N MET A 559 14.13 24.06 -22.65
CA MET A 559 15.33 23.46 -22.05
C MET A 559 16.51 23.42 -23.03
N ASN A 560 16.25 23.13 -24.31
CA ASN A 560 17.28 23.14 -25.34
C ASN A 560 17.85 24.54 -25.56
N ARG A 561 17.03 25.60 -25.50
CA ARG A 561 17.48 27.01 -25.62
C ARG A 561 18.41 27.42 -24.47
N ILE A 562 18.13 27.00 -23.25
CA ILE A 562 18.94 27.36 -22.06
C ILE A 562 20.09 26.39 -21.78
N GLY A 563 20.27 25.37 -22.62
CA GLY A 563 21.30 24.34 -22.46
C GLY A 563 21.05 23.35 -21.33
N GLY A 564 19.85 23.34 -20.75
CA GLY A 564 19.42 22.31 -19.80
C GLY A 564 18.85 21.09 -20.52
N MET A 565 18.06 20.27 -19.83
CA MET A 565 17.52 19.03 -20.43
C MET A 565 16.03 18.84 -20.14
N SER A 566 15.26 18.43 -21.15
CA SER A 566 13.91 17.92 -20.98
C SER A 566 13.88 16.39 -21.07
N ASN A 567 12.81 15.79 -20.56
CA ASN A 567 12.64 14.34 -20.49
C ASN A 567 11.32 13.92 -21.16
N THR A 568 11.37 12.86 -21.97
CA THR A 568 10.19 12.36 -22.71
C THR A 568 9.06 11.85 -21.81
N GLY A 569 9.37 11.39 -20.61
CA GLY A 569 8.49 10.52 -19.84
C GLY A 569 8.23 9.19 -20.55
N GLU A 570 7.23 8.45 -20.06
CA GLU A 570 6.95 7.06 -20.49
C GLU A 570 6.22 6.93 -21.83
N GLY A 571 5.95 8.03 -22.53
CA GLY A 571 5.00 8.07 -23.65
C GLY A 571 5.59 7.79 -25.03
N GLY A 572 6.91 7.65 -25.12
CA GLY A 572 7.65 7.74 -26.38
C GLY A 572 7.82 9.18 -26.86
N GLU A 573 8.46 9.35 -28.02
CA GLU A 573 8.64 10.64 -28.67
C GLU A 573 8.50 10.48 -30.19
N ASP A 574 7.82 11.43 -30.84
CA ASP A 574 7.63 11.41 -32.29
C ASP A 574 8.97 11.66 -33.01
N PRO A 575 9.40 10.80 -33.95
CA PRO A 575 10.65 10.98 -34.70
C PRO A 575 10.77 12.31 -35.45
N GLU A 576 9.65 12.97 -35.81
CA GLU A 576 9.67 14.29 -36.43
C GLU A 576 10.37 15.34 -35.55
N ARG A 577 10.44 15.12 -34.23
CA ARG A 577 11.06 16.03 -33.27
C ARG A 577 12.59 15.95 -33.26
N PHE A 578 13.18 14.92 -33.86
CA PHE A 578 14.63 14.71 -33.84
C PHE A 578 15.38 15.68 -34.76
N THR A 579 14.68 16.21 -35.77
CA THR A 579 15.24 17.23 -36.66
C THR A 579 15.00 18.63 -36.06
N PRO A 580 16.04 19.47 -35.97
CA PRO A 580 15.88 20.87 -35.59
C PRO A 580 14.91 21.61 -36.51
N MET A 581 14.20 22.58 -35.95
CA MET A 581 13.31 23.48 -36.67
C MET A 581 14.11 24.48 -37.50
N ALA A 582 13.47 25.08 -38.51
CA ALA A 582 14.11 26.08 -39.38
C ALA A 582 14.65 27.31 -38.63
N ASN A 583 14.08 27.64 -37.46
CA ASN A 583 14.52 28.74 -36.61
C ASN A 583 15.65 28.35 -35.62
N GLY A 584 16.20 27.13 -35.72
CA GLY A 584 17.25 26.62 -34.85
C GLY A 584 16.76 25.97 -33.55
N ASP A 585 15.46 26.04 -33.24
CA ASP A 585 14.91 25.35 -32.06
C ASP A 585 14.90 23.84 -32.24
N SER A 586 14.97 23.10 -31.13
CA SER A 586 14.80 21.65 -31.13
C SER A 586 13.65 21.24 -30.23
N LYS A 587 12.76 20.40 -30.78
CA LYS A 587 11.67 19.76 -30.05
C LYS A 587 12.10 18.43 -29.43
N SER A 588 13.29 17.93 -29.74
CA SER A 588 13.79 16.65 -29.22
C SER A 588 14.10 16.78 -27.73
N SER A 589 13.59 15.84 -26.93
CA SER A 589 13.92 15.81 -25.51
C SER A 589 15.30 15.20 -25.28
N ALA A 590 16.18 15.88 -24.56
CA ALA A 590 17.54 15.39 -24.34
C ALA A 590 17.60 14.05 -23.57
N ILE A 591 16.66 13.83 -22.65
CA ILE A 591 16.55 12.61 -21.85
C ILE A 591 15.43 11.74 -22.40
N LYS A 592 15.76 10.48 -22.70
CA LYS A 592 14.81 9.47 -23.19
C LYS A 592 14.58 8.42 -22.09
N GLN A 593 13.33 8.21 -21.71
CA GLN A 593 12.96 7.32 -20.62
C GLN A 593 12.60 5.91 -21.11
N VAL A 594 13.12 4.90 -20.42
CA VAL A 594 12.80 3.48 -20.60
C VAL A 594 12.08 2.98 -19.35
N ALA A 595 10.76 2.86 -19.43
CA ALA A 595 9.87 2.40 -18.35
C ALA A 595 9.28 1.02 -18.64
N SER A 596 8.58 0.41 -17.69
CA SER A 596 8.06 -0.99 -17.77
C SER A 596 7.30 -1.31 -19.06
N GLY A 597 6.42 -0.41 -19.52
CA GLY A 597 5.64 -0.59 -20.75
C GLY A 597 6.43 -0.47 -22.07
N ARG A 598 7.68 0.03 -22.01
CA ARG A 598 8.58 0.26 -23.17
C ARG A 598 7.90 0.99 -24.34
N PHE A 599 6.96 1.89 -24.06
CA PHE A 599 6.21 2.58 -25.12
C PHE A 599 7.13 3.49 -25.94
N GLY A 600 7.06 3.37 -27.27
CA GLY A 600 7.87 4.18 -28.19
C GLY A 600 9.38 3.91 -28.13
N VAL A 601 9.84 2.96 -27.32
CA VAL A 601 11.26 2.60 -27.21
C VAL A 601 11.66 1.82 -28.46
N THR A 602 12.47 2.44 -29.30
CA THR A 602 13.00 1.89 -30.56
C THR A 602 14.48 2.23 -30.66
N SER A 603 15.23 1.56 -31.56
CA SER A 603 16.64 1.93 -31.79
C SER A 603 16.80 3.40 -32.18
N ASN A 604 15.92 3.91 -33.05
CA ASN A 604 15.91 5.32 -33.45
C ASN A 604 15.63 6.27 -32.26
N TYR A 605 14.72 5.90 -31.37
CA TYR A 605 14.45 6.67 -30.15
C TYR A 605 15.67 6.72 -29.21
N LEU A 606 16.37 5.60 -29.03
CA LEU A 606 17.50 5.49 -28.11
C LEU A 606 18.74 6.24 -28.61
N VAL A 607 19.06 6.18 -29.91
CA VAL A 607 20.21 6.91 -30.48
C VAL A 607 20.04 8.43 -30.48
N ASN A 608 18.80 8.92 -30.37
CA ASN A 608 18.47 10.34 -30.26
C ASN A 608 18.42 10.84 -28.79
N ALA A 609 18.97 10.08 -27.85
CA ALA A 609 19.12 10.45 -26.46
C ALA A 609 20.52 11.04 -26.18
N ARG A 610 20.59 12.07 -25.33
CA ARG A 610 21.84 12.43 -24.64
C ARG A 610 21.99 11.68 -23.31
N GLU A 611 20.86 11.37 -22.68
CA GLU A 611 20.79 10.58 -21.46
C GLU A 611 19.63 9.56 -21.56
N LEU A 612 19.89 8.32 -21.17
CA LEU A 612 18.87 7.29 -21.03
C LEU A 612 18.48 7.16 -19.56
N GLN A 613 17.19 7.35 -19.27
CA GLN A 613 16.66 7.17 -17.91
C GLN A 613 15.92 5.85 -17.82
N ILE A 614 16.47 4.88 -17.09
CA ILE A 614 15.73 3.68 -16.69
C ILE A 614 14.79 4.08 -15.56
N LYS A 615 13.50 4.14 -15.87
CA LYS A 615 12.49 4.43 -14.85
C LYS A 615 12.13 3.13 -14.15
N MET A 616 12.67 2.98 -12.95
CA MET A 616 12.17 1.98 -12.02
C MET A 616 10.80 2.39 -11.52
N GLU A 617 10.67 3.61 -10.99
CA GLU A 617 9.43 4.06 -10.32
C GLU A 617 9.20 5.58 -10.40
N GLN A 618 8.09 6.06 -9.81
CA GLN A 618 7.82 7.47 -9.53
C GLN A 618 7.20 7.67 -8.14
N CYS A 619 7.54 8.76 -7.45
CA CYS A 619 7.11 8.98 -6.06
C CYS A 619 5.59 9.16 -5.89
N ALA A 620 4.84 9.52 -6.92
CA ALA A 620 3.37 9.64 -6.82
C ALA A 620 2.67 8.28 -6.71
N LYS A 621 3.33 7.20 -7.12
CA LYS A 621 2.82 5.82 -7.06
C LYS A 621 3.99 4.83 -7.16
N PRO A 622 4.83 4.76 -6.12
CA PRO A 622 5.93 3.82 -6.10
C PRO A 622 5.40 2.38 -6.00
N GLY A 623 6.17 1.41 -6.48
CA GLY A 623 5.76 0.01 -6.66
C GLY A 623 4.71 -0.23 -7.76
N GLU A 624 4.36 0.79 -8.56
CA GLU A 624 3.33 0.70 -9.61
C GLU A 624 3.81 1.23 -10.96
N GLY A 625 3.11 0.82 -12.02
CA GLY A 625 3.31 1.32 -13.39
C GLY A 625 2.63 2.66 -13.70
N GLY A 626 3.06 3.28 -14.80
CA GLY A 626 2.37 4.43 -15.40
C GLY A 626 0.92 4.09 -15.77
N GLN A 627 0.03 5.09 -15.65
CA GLN A 627 -1.39 4.95 -16.00
C GLN A 627 -1.73 6.06 -16.98
N LEU A 628 -2.49 5.72 -18.01
CA LEU A 628 -3.08 6.68 -18.95
C LEU A 628 -4.53 6.26 -19.18
N PRO A 629 -5.52 7.12 -18.84
CA PRO A 629 -6.92 6.82 -19.13
C PRO A 629 -7.13 6.51 -20.62
N GLY A 630 -7.97 5.52 -20.92
CA GLY A 630 -8.24 5.10 -22.30
C GLY A 630 -8.75 6.24 -23.19
N SER A 631 -9.52 7.16 -22.62
CA SER A 631 -10.02 8.38 -23.27
C SER A 631 -8.90 9.31 -23.77
N ASN A 632 -7.72 9.28 -23.15
CA ASN A 632 -6.57 10.10 -23.53
C ASN A 632 -5.66 9.41 -24.57
N ILE A 633 -5.99 8.20 -25.01
CA ILE A 633 -5.26 7.47 -26.05
C ILE A 633 -5.78 7.88 -27.44
N TYR A 634 -5.47 9.13 -27.82
CA TYR A 634 -5.74 9.64 -29.17
C TYR A 634 -4.92 8.88 -30.23
N PRO A 635 -5.34 8.86 -31.51
CA PRO A 635 -4.64 8.13 -32.57
C PRO A 635 -3.14 8.45 -32.67
N TRP A 636 -2.75 9.72 -32.50
CA TRP A 636 -1.35 10.15 -32.51
C TRP A 636 -0.57 9.70 -31.26
N VAL A 637 -1.21 9.62 -30.09
CA VAL A 637 -0.61 9.06 -28.88
C VAL A 637 -0.38 7.56 -29.06
N ALA A 638 -1.38 6.84 -29.60
CA ALA A 638 -1.27 5.42 -29.91
C ALA A 638 -0.14 5.13 -30.92
N LYS A 639 -0.04 5.94 -31.98
CA LYS A 639 1.05 5.88 -32.97
C LYS A 639 2.42 6.01 -32.30
N THR A 640 2.61 7.04 -31.46
CA THR A 640 3.88 7.28 -30.75
C THR A 640 4.26 6.11 -29.84
N ARG A 641 3.27 5.45 -29.23
CA ARG A 641 3.47 4.30 -28.35
C ARG A 641 3.67 2.97 -29.10
N ASN A 642 3.68 2.97 -30.43
CA ASN A 642 3.67 1.77 -31.28
C ASN A 642 2.51 0.83 -30.97
N LYS A 643 1.34 1.39 -30.64
CA LYS A 643 0.11 0.63 -30.36
C LYS A 643 -0.97 1.00 -31.39
N LYS A 644 -1.75 0.01 -31.83
CA LYS A 644 -3.01 0.28 -32.55
C LYS A 644 -4.05 0.75 -31.54
N LYS A 645 -4.82 1.80 -31.86
CA LYS A 645 -6.00 2.15 -31.07
C LYS A 645 -6.95 0.93 -31.10
N LYS A 646 -7.21 0.30 -29.95
CA LYS A 646 -8.26 -0.72 -29.87
C LYS A 646 -9.58 -0.02 -30.20
N LYS A 647 -10.34 -0.54 -31.16
CA LYS A 647 -11.74 -0.17 -31.38
C LYS A 647 -12.60 -0.76 -30.25
N ASN A 648 -12.44 -0.30 -29.03
CA ASN A 648 -13.51 -0.32 -28.02
C ASN A 648 -13.10 0.55 -26.81
N PRO A 649 -13.92 1.52 -26.40
CA PRO A 649 -13.66 2.35 -25.21
C PRO A 649 -14.24 1.76 -23.91
N TYR A 650 -14.61 0.49 -23.89
CA TYR A 650 -15.10 -0.22 -22.71
C TYR A 650 -13.99 -1.05 -22.05
#